data_AF-A0A9D7S614-F1
#
_entry.id   AF-A0A9D7S614-F1
#
_cell.length_a   1.000
_cell.length_b   1.000
_cell.length_c   1.000
_cell.angle_alpha   90.00
_cell.angle_beta   90.00
_cell.angle_gamma   90.00
#
_symmetry.space_group_name_H-M   'P 1'
#
loop_
_entity.id
_entity.type
_entity.pdbx_description
1 polymer ?
#
loop_
_entity_poly.entity_id
_entity_poly.type
_entity_poly.pdbx_seq_one_letter_code
_entity_poly.pdbx_strand_id
1 'polypeptide(L)'
;MKRFTLLFLSIYLAFGVSAQQTLSVRISTADDDLEEYLPGTNQSKTPGAIDIGSSDLELGMETKDNIDPLLIGLRFAGLTIPKGAIITKAYLQFTVDNTNKNTDPCNLYIFAEETANSIAFNPNESFILSKRKRFADSISWNIRIGSWEAIGQKGQDQTSSDISPLIQKIVDQENWNAGNALSLFIKGTGLREAESFDGSPGDAPLLVIEFIPTLNLTQRVESAEDDLEEYLPGSNQTKTPGNVDVGSSDLELGMETKDNVDPQYVGIRFNKIAIPQGSKIKSAFIQFTVDNNNKNTDPCDLHIYMEHSLNSPSFNPNETFPLTKRTVFNDSVKWNVTPSSWAVIGEKTENQRTPDLKNLLQLAIDQNLWSEGNSVSFFIKGTGLREAESYDGSPADAPQLIVDFVPVVKSTFSVLSAEDDLEEYLPGANQSKTVGAIDVGSSDLELGTEAKDNVDPQLVGIRFNQIKLPKGTLVSKAYIQFAVDNNNKNTDPSNLTVWVEDIDQSPAFNPNEPFNLSKRILFQDSVVWNIKNGSWNVIGEKSLDQQSTDLSDLVNYILSKPNWKEGNAISFFIKGTGLREAESFDGSAIDAPKLVLEYFQSKKTPLAVGSYPLEKNQNGPILNPLIYRLQTGTLLIIQMIIGIMELHHLDSEIRLLLRN
;
A
#
# COMPACT_ATOMS: atom_id res chain seq x y z
N MET A 1 33.77 -13.34 -47.49
CA MET A 1 33.41 -12.56 -46.28
C MET A 1 32.25 -13.25 -45.59
N LYS A 2 32.50 -13.93 -44.47
CA LYS A 2 31.46 -14.54 -43.64
C LYS A 2 30.84 -13.46 -42.76
N ARG A 3 29.51 -13.33 -42.77
CA ARG A 3 28.75 -12.40 -41.91
C ARG A 3 28.66 -13.02 -40.50
N PHE A 4 29.17 -12.31 -39.50
CA PHE A 4 28.90 -12.61 -38.10
C PHE A 4 27.63 -11.86 -37.68
N THR A 5 26.58 -12.60 -37.34
CA THR A 5 25.38 -12.05 -36.68
C THR A 5 25.66 -12.08 -35.18
N LEU A 6 25.80 -10.90 -34.57
CA LEU A 6 25.93 -10.76 -33.12
C LEU A 6 24.53 -10.94 -32.51
N LEU A 7 24.29 -12.08 -31.87
CA LEU A 7 23.08 -12.30 -31.09
C LEU A 7 23.29 -11.64 -29.71
N PHE A 8 22.61 -10.53 -29.44
CA PHE A 8 22.57 -9.95 -28.10
C PHE A 8 21.67 -10.83 -27.22
N LEU A 9 22.28 -11.61 -26.32
CA LEU A 9 21.58 -12.30 -25.25
C LEU A 9 21.28 -11.26 -24.15
N SER A 10 20.08 -10.68 -24.18
CA SER A 10 19.55 -9.90 -23.06
C SER A 10 19.23 -10.85 -21.91
N ILE A 11 20.15 -10.97 -20.96
CA ILE A 11 19.90 -11.63 -19.67
C ILE A 11 19.00 -10.69 -18.87
N TYR A 12 17.70 -10.97 -18.84
CA TYR A 12 16.81 -10.39 -17.84
C TYR A 12 17.05 -11.13 -16.52
N LEU A 13 17.84 -10.53 -15.64
CA LEU A 13 17.77 -10.85 -14.21
C LEU A 13 16.42 -10.30 -13.71
N ALA A 14 15.39 -11.14 -13.72
CA ALA A 14 14.16 -10.86 -13.01
C ALA A 14 14.46 -10.94 -11.51
N PHE A 15 14.79 -9.80 -10.90
CA PHE A 15 14.65 -9.67 -9.46
C PHE A 15 13.17 -9.79 -9.16
N GLY A 16 12.76 -10.89 -8.50
CA GLY A 16 11.41 -11.03 -7.98
C GLY A 16 11.07 -9.78 -7.17
N VAL A 17 10.14 -8.99 -7.69
CA VAL A 17 9.71 -7.74 -7.08
C VAL A 17 8.65 -8.11 -6.06
N SER A 18 9.06 -8.39 -4.82
CA SER A 18 8.08 -8.41 -3.74
C SER A 18 7.71 -6.96 -3.41
N ALA A 19 6.43 -6.64 -3.60
CA ALA A 19 5.75 -5.47 -3.09
C ALA A 19 5.94 -5.30 -1.57
N GLN A 20 6.05 -6.42 -0.87
CA GLN A 20 6.13 -6.56 0.58
C GLN A 20 7.61 -6.71 1.00
N GLN A 21 8.02 -6.02 2.06
CA GLN A 21 9.33 -6.15 2.69
C GLN A 21 9.21 -6.94 3.98
N THR A 22 10.28 -7.68 4.33
CA THR A 22 10.39 -8.37 5.62
C THR A 22 11.53 -7.74 6.42
N LEU A 23 11.23 -7.31 7.65
CA LEU A 23 12.20 -6.90 8.64
C LEU A 23 12.22 -7.94 9.76
N SER A 24 13.41 -8.44 10.09
CA SER A 24 13.62 -9.33 11.23
C SER A 24 14.60 -8.68 12.20
N VAL A 25 14.17 -8.44 13.43
CA VAL A 25 14.98 -7.81 14.48
C VAL A 25 15.02 -8.72 15.70
N ARG A 26 16.23 -9.12 16.10
CA ARG A 26 16.45 -9.90 17.32
C ARG A 26 16.74 -8.95 18.48
N ILE A 27 16.35 -9.33 19.69
CA ILE A 27 16.89 -8.71 20.90
C ILE A 27 18.43 -8.70 20.82
N SER A 28 19.04 -7.56 21.13
CA SER A 28 20.48 -7.33 20.90
C SER A 28 21.25 -6.88 22.14
N THR A 29 20.56 -6.71 23.27
CA THR A 29 21.13 -6.35 24.56
C THR A 29 20.30 -6.96 25.68
N ALA A 30 20.93 -7.31 26.81
CA ALA A 30 20.29 -7.87 28.01
C ALA A 30 19.14 -7.00 28.57
N ASP A 31 19.28 -5.67 28.46
CA ASP A 31 18.26 -4.74 28.97
C ASP A 31 17.03 -4.64 28.06
N ASP A 32 16.94 -5.41 26.97
CA ASP A 32 15.83 -5.40 26.03
C ASP A 32 14.90 -6.63 26.19
N ASP A 33 15.22 -7.58 27.06
CA ASP A 33 14.35 -8.69 27.45
C ASP A 33 14.38 -8.95 28.96
N LEU A 34 13.34 -8.49 29.66
CA LEU A 34 13.26 -8.56 31.13
C LEU A 34 12.02 -9.30 31.60
N GLU A 35 12.10 -9.81 32.83
CA GLU A 35 11.02 -10.50 33.52
C GLU A 35 10.64 -9.73 34.79
N GLU A 36 9.37 -9.33 34.89
CA GLU A 36 8.84 -8.66 36.08
C GLU A 36 7.82 -9.56 36.79
N TYR A 37 8.02 -9.77 38.09
CA TYR A 37 7.07 -10.48 38.94
C TYR A 37 5.77 -9.70 39.11
N LEU A 38 4.65 -10.30 38.71
CA LEU A 38 3.30 -9.78 38.92
C LEU A 38 2.73 -10.25 40.27
N PRO A 39 1.72 -9.56 40.82
CA PRO A 39 0.97 -10.07 41.96
C PRO A 39 0.23 -11.38 41.63
N GLY A 40 0.50 -12.45 42.37
CA GLY A 40 -0.16 -13.74 42.22
C GLY A 40 -0.62 -14.37 43.55
N THR A 41 -1.39 -15.45 43.45
CA THR A 41 -1.73 -16.29 44.61
C THR A 41 -0.51 -17.09 45.05
N ASN A 42 -0.28 -17.20 46.36
CA ASN A 42 0.87 -17.90 46.95
C ASN A 42 2.24 -17.39 46.48
N GLN A 43 2.32 -16.09 46.12
CA GLN A 43 3.53 -15.42 45.65
C GLN A 43 4.70 -15.63 46.62
N SER A 44 5.84 -16.10 46.10
CA SER A 44 7.11 -16.22 46.79
C SER A 44 8.08 -15.07 46.45
N LYS A 45 7.93 -14.44 45.28
CA LYS A 45 8.77 -13.34 44.79
C LYS A 45 8.14 -11.97 45.08
N THR A 46 8.93 -10.88 45.09
CA THR A 46 8.39 -9.54 45.37
C THR A 46 7.73 -8.96 44.10
N PRO A 47 6.43 -8.62 44.10
CA PRO A 47 5.81 -8.01 42.93
C PRO A 47 6.50 -6.70 42.53
N GLY A 48 6.72 -6.52 41.23
CA GLY A 48 7.46 -5.41 40.64
C GLY A 48 8.98 -5.58 40.66
N ALA A 49 9.52 -6.63 41.29
CA ALA A 49 10.93 -6.94 41.15
C ALA A 49 11.22 -7.50 39.74
N ILE A 50 12.43 -7.20 39.25
CA ILE A 50 12.94 -7.67 37.96
C ILE A 50 13.91 -8.82 38.21
N ASP A 51 13.79 -9.90 37.43
CA ASP A 51 14.81 -10.95 37.40
C ASP A 51 15.94 -10.53 36.46
N ILE A 52 17.01 -9.96 37.03
CA ILE A 52 18.08 -9.31 36.25
C ILE A 52 19.09 -10.36 35.81
N GLY A 53 19.33 -10.44 34.49
CA GLY A 53 20.32 -11.34 33.90
C GLY A 53 19.89 -12.81 33.89
N SER A 54 18.58 -13.07 33.86
CA SER A 54 18.01 -14.40 33.69
C SER A 54 18.49 -15.02 32.38
N SER A 55 18.92 -16.28 32.42
CA SER A 55 19.36 -17.02 31.22
C SER A 55 18.21 -17.46 30.32
N ASP A 56 16.99 -17.42 30.83
CA ASP A 56 15.77 -17.86 30.19
C ASP A 56 14.70 -16.76 30.34
N LEU A 57 13.61 -16.94 29.59
CA LEU A 57 12.37 -16.18 29.74
C LEU A 57 11.26 -17.18 30.05
N GLU A 58 10.71 -17.11 31.25
CA GLU A 58 9.55 -17.88 31.66
C GLU A 58 8.25 -17.22 31.21
N LEU A 59 7.79 -17.60 30.03
CA LEU A 59 6.56 -17.08 29.44
C LEU A 59 5.34 -17.54 30.25
N GLY A 60 4.86 -16.66 31.13
CA GLY A 60 3.61 -16.78 31.89
C GLY A 60 3.81 -16.84 33.40
N MET A 61 4.51 -17.85 33.91
CA MET A 61 4.73 -18.11 35.34
C MET A 61 6.18 -18.52 35.57
N GLU A 62 6.77 -18.18 36.71
CA GLU A 62 8.13 -18.61 37.10
C GLU A 62 8.24 -20.14 37.29
N THR A 63 7.17 -20.77 37.78
CA THR A 63 7.22 -22.17 38.24
C THR A 63 6.11 -23.03 37.65
N LYS A 64 6.38 -24.34 37.55
CA LYS A 64 5.42 -25.35 37.08
C LYS A 64 4.13 -25.44 37.92
N ASP A 65 4.18 -24.97 39.17
CA ASP A 65 3.00 -25.02 40.05
C ASP A 65 2.08 -23.81 39.84
N ASN A 66 2.32 -23.02 38.77
CA ASN A 66 1.63 -21.78 38.46
C ASN A 66 1.64 -20.80 39.65
N ILE A 67 2.83 -20.61 40.21
CA ILE A 67 3.13 -19.60 41.23
C ILE A 67 4.08 -18.58 40.63
N ASP A 68 4.00 -17.34 41.13
CA ASP A 68 4.81 -16.19 40.69
C ASP A 68 4.58 -15.86 39.21
N PRO A 69 3.41 -15.29 38.84
CA PRO A 69 3.13 -14.85 37.47
C PRO A 69 4.14 -13.81 37.01
N LEU A 70 4.49 -13.89 35.73
CA LEU A 70 5.49 -13.02 35.12
C LEU A 70 4.87 -12.14 34.04
N LEU A 71 5.44 -10.95 33.92
CA LEU A 71 5.28 -10.06 32.80
C LEU A 71 6.63 -9.98 32.09
N ILE A 72 6.68 -10.52 30.89
CA ILE A 72 7.86 -10.47 30.03
C ILE A 72 7.80 -9.18 29.22
N GLY A 73 8.90 -8.45 29.16
CA GLY A 73 9.04 -7.23 28.37
C GLY A 73 10.11 -7.43 27.31
N LEU A 74 9.75 -7.27 26.05
CA LEU A 74 10.64 -7.42 24.90
C LEU A 74 10.71 -6.10 24.15
N ARG A 75 11.90 -5.53 23.97
CA ARG A 75 12.11 -4.28 23.26
C ARG A 75 12.95 -4.49 22.01
N PHE A 76 12.42 -4.06 20.87
CA PHE A 76 13.09 -4.15 19.58
C PHE A 76 13.45 -2.75 19.10
N ALA A 77 14.74 -2.45 19.03
CA ALA A 77 15.25 -1.15 18.58
C ALA A 77 15.65 -1.15 17.10
N GLY A 78 15.78 0.05 16.51
CA GLY A 78 16.30 0.21 15.15
C GLY A 78 15.35 -0.30 14.06
N LEU A 79 14.03 -0.21 14.28
CA LEU A 79 13.04 -0.70 13.32
C LEU A 79 12.95 0.25 12.13
N THR A 80 13.49 -0.15 10.98
CA THR A 80 13.54 0.66 9.74
C THR A 80 12.20 0.72 8.99
N ILE A 81 11.07 0.65 9.71
CA ILE A 81 9.72 0.69 9.13
C ILE A 81 9.30 2.17 8.96
N PRO A 82 8.98 2.63 7.74
CA PRO A 82 8.47 3.97 7.52
C PRO A 82 7.13 4.21 8.24
N LYS A 83 6.89 5.46 8.65
CA LYS A 83 5.61 5.88 9.22
C LYS A 83 4.46 5.58 8.25
N GLY A 84 3.36 5.07 8.80
CA GLY A 84 2.15 4.75 8.04
C GLY A 84 2.28 3.56 7.10
N ALA A 85 3.39 2.79 7.15
CA ALA A 85 3.51 1.52 6.44
C ALA A 85 2.33 0.59 6.78
N ILE A 86 1.94 -0.25 5.82
CA ILE A 86 0.89 -1.27 6.04
C ILE A 86 1.58 -2.53 6.57
N ILE A 87 1.32 -2.90 7.82
CA ILE A 87 1.80 -4.14 8.41
C ILE A 87 0.88 -5.28 7.98
N THR A 88 1.41 -6.15 7.15
CA THR A 88 0.67 -7.28 6.56
C THR A 88 0.74 -8.55 7.42
N LYS A 89 1.81 -8.69 8.22
CA LYS A 89 2.01 -9.80 9.16
C LYS A 89 3.10 -9.43 10.16
N ALA A 90 2.95 -9.82 11.42
CA ALA A 90 4.05 -9.72 12.37
C ALA A 90 3.97 -10.84 13.41
N TYR A 91 5.11 -11.37 13.84
CA TYR A 91 5.16 -12.41 14.88
C TYR A 91 6.47 -12.40 15.63
N LEU A 92 6.44 -12.94 16.85
CA LEU A 92 7.63 -13.28 17.64
C LEU A 92 7.99 -14.75 17.40
N GLN A 93 9.26 -15.03 17.17
CA GLN A 93 9.84 -16.37 17.14
C GLN A 93 10.72 -16.56 18.36
N PHE A 94 10.43 -17.63 19.11
CA PHE A 94 11.20 -18.06 20.28
C PHE A 94 12.01 -19.33 19.96
N THR A 95 13.00 -19.59 20.79
CA THR A 95 13.74 -20.86 20.86
C THR A 95 13.53 -21.46 22.24
N VAL A 96 13.24 -22.76 22.31
CA VAL A 96 13.06 -23.46 23.61
C VAL A 96 14.41 -23.53 24.33
N ASP A 97 14.52 -22.94 25.51
CA ASP A 97 15.68 -23.12 26.40
C ASP A 97 15.56 -24.44 27.17
N ASN A 98 14.42 -24.65 27.82
CA ASN A 98 14.21 -25.82 28.69
C ASN A 98 12.76 -26.34 28.59
N THR A 99 12.56 -27.53 29.13
CA THR A 99 11.26 -28.24 29.09
C THR A 99 10.79 -28.68 30.47
N ASN A 100 11.59 -28.48 31.52
CA ASN A 100 11.36 -29.06 32.83
C ASN A 100 10.26 -28.34 33.61
N LYS A 101 10.04 -27.04 33.37
CA LYS A 101 9.00 -26.26 34.02
C LYS A 101 7.75 -26.08 33.15
N ASN A 102 7.77 -26.47 31.87
CA ASN A 102 6.67 -26.25 30.93
C ASN A 102 5.35 -26.85 31.44
N THR A 103 4.26 -26.09 31.32
CA THR A 103 2.92 -26.53 31.78
C THR A 103 1.82 -26.22 30.79
N ASP A 104 0.85 -27.14 30.71
CA ASP A 104 -0.34 -27.02 29.87
C ASP A 104 -1.62 -26.90 30.71
N PRO A 105 -2.64 -26.17 30.20
CA PRO A 105 -2.59 -25.32 29.01
C PRO A 105 -1.77 -24.03 29.26
N CYS A 106 -1.01 -23.60 28.26
CA CYS A 106 -0.33 -22.30 28.27
C CYS A 106 -1.07 -21.30 27.37
N ASN A 107 -1.67 -20.29 27.99
CA ASN A 107 -2.47 -19.26 27.32
C ASN A 107 -1.87 -17.90 27.64
N LEU A 108 -1.28 -17.26 26.64
CA LEU A 108 -0.56 -16.01 26.77
C LEU A 108 -1.30 -14.88 26.05
N TYR A 109 -1.03 -13.66 26.47
CA TYR A 109 -1.56 -12.44 25.86
C TYR A 109 -0.40 -11.50 25.58
N ILE A 110 -0.33 -11.03 24.34
CA ILE A 110 0.70 -10.11 23.86
C ILE A 110 0.09 -8.70 23.80
N PHE A 111 0.80 -7.75 24.38
CA PHE A 111 0.44 -6.33 24.42
C PHE A 111 1.54 -5.50 23.78
N ALA A 112 1.21 -4.31 23.31
CA ALA A 112 2.18 -3.34 22.82
C ALA A 112 2.20 -2.09 23.72
N GLU A 113 3.38 -1.51 23.89
CA GLU A 113 3.55 -0.20 24.53
C GLU A 113 2.86 0.89 23.69
N GLU A 114 2.14 1.79 24.33
CA GLU A 114 1.51 2.94 23.69
C GLU A 114 2.52 4.10 23.59
N THR A 115 3.56 3.91 22.78
CA THR A 115 4.57 4.94 22.47
C THR A 115 5.11 4.74 21.06
N ALA A 116 5.43 5.84 20.39
CA ALA A 116 6.03 5.81 19.07
C ALA A 116 7.54 5.50 19.10
N ASN A 117 8.21 5.68 20.25
CA ASN A 117 9.61 5.33 20.42
C ASN A 117 9.84 4.82 21.85
N SER A 118 10.02 3.52 21.98
CA SER A 118 10.22 2.89 23.28
C SER A 118 11.62 3.12 23.83
N ILE A 119 11.70 3.62 25.06
CA ILE A 119 12.97 3.79 25.77
C ILE A 119 13.50 2.42 26.23
N ALA A 120 14.82 2.28 26.37
CA ALA A 120 15.44 1.07 26.93
C ALA A 120 14.88 0.76 28.33
N PHE A 121 14.78 -0.51 28.71
CA PHE A 121 14.43 -0.85 30.09
C PHE A 121 15.61 -0.52 31.02
N ASN A 122 15.30 -0.08 32.24
CA ASN A 122 16.29 0.04 33.31
C ASN A 122 16.07 -1.14 34.26
N PRO A 123 16.91 -2.19 34.24
CA PRO A 123 16.70 -3.40 35.03
C PRO A 123 16.77 -3.13 36.55
N ASN A 124 17.41 -2.04 36.96
CA ASN A 124 17.51 -1.64 38.37
C ASN A 124 16.26 -0.91 38.90
N GLU A 125 15.26 -0.69 38.06
CA GLU A 125 14.03 -0.01 38.44
C GLU A 125 12.87 -1.00 38.63
N SER A 126 12.29 -1.03 39.82
CA SER A 126 11.09 -1.83 40.07
C SER A 126 9.89 -1.34 39.26
N PHE A 127 9.02 -2.27 38.86
CA PHE A 127 7.83 -2.03 38.04
C PHE A 127 8.13 -1.45 36.64
N ILE A 128 9.37 -1.56 36.14
CA ILE A 128 9.78 -0.96 34.87
C ILE A 128 8.93 -1.41 33.67
N LEU A 129 8.39 -2.63 33.71
CA LEU A 129 7.53 -3.15 32.66
C LEU A 129 6.07 -2.80 32.94
N SER A 130 5.54 -3.10 34.13
CA SER A 130 4.12 -2.92 34.42
C SER A 130 3.68 -1.46 34.43
N LYS A 131 4.58 -0.51 34.75
CA LYS A 131 4.30 0.94 34.71
C LYS A 131 4.14 1.51 33.29
N ARG A 132 4.62 0.81 32.26
CA ARG A 132 4.54 1.30 30.87
C ARG A 132 3.09 1.27 30.39
N LYS A 133 2.64 2.40 29.85
CA LYS A 133 1.31 2.51 29.25
C LYS A 133 1.22 1.57 28.05
N ARG A 134 0.14 0.80 27.96
CA ARG A 134 -0.13 -0.13 26.86
C ARG A 134 -1.42 0.27 26.18
N PHE A 135 -1.56 -0.13 24.92
CA PHE A 135 -2.87 -0.18 24.31
C PHE A 135 -3.81 -1.10 25.12
N ALA A 136 -5.11 -0.82 25.07
CA ALA A 136 -6.12 -1.68 25.70
C ALA A 136 -6.21 -3.06 25.02
N ASP A 137 -5.86 -3.13 23.73
CA ASP A 137 -5.91 -4.35 22.94
C ASP A 137 -4.76 -5.30 23.26
N SER A 138 -5.02 -6.59 23.09
CA SER A 138 -4.02 -7.64 23.18
C SER A 138 -4.33 -8.75 22.19
N ILE A 139 -3.31 -9.53 21.85
CA ILE A 139 -3.45 -10.73 21.00
C ILE A 139 -3.29 -11.96 21.87
N SER A 140 -4.28 -12.86 21.83
CA SER A 140 -4.20 -14.16 22.48
C SER A 140 -3.27 -15.09 21.70
N TRP A 141 -2.37 -15.75 22.41
CA TRP A 141 -1.49 -16.78 21.92
C TRP A 141 -1.67 -18.04 22.77
N ASN A 142 -2.46 -18.97 22.23
CA ASN A 142 -2.77 -20.24 22.90
C ASN A 142 -1.81 -21.30 22.37
N ILE A 143 -0.86 -21.70 23.21
CA ILE A 143 0.17 -22.66 22.82
C ILE A 143 -0.45 -24.06 22.78
N ARG A 144 -0.13 -24.81 21.73
CA ARG A 144 -0.63 -26.17 21.52
C ARG A 144 -0.22 -27.08 22.68
N ILE A 145 -1.16 -27.84 23.22
CA ILE A 145 -0.89 -28.85 24.26
C ILE A 145 0.07 -29.92 23.72
N GLY A 146 1.06 -30.30 24.52
CA GLY A 146 2.09 -31.27 24.13
C GLY A 146 3.05 -30.74 23.06
N SER A 147 3.40 -29.45 23.13
CA SER A 147 4.42 -28.81 22.29
C SER A 147 5.55 -28.23 23.17
N TRP A 148 6.61 -27.70 22.56
CA TRP A 148 7.84 -27.26 23.26
C TRP A 148 8.52 -28.41 24.02
N GLU A 149 8.65 -29.57 23.36
CA GLU A 149 9.10 -30.82 23.98
C GLU A 149 10.61 -31.07 23.83
N ALA A 150 11.33 -30.24 23.08
CA ALA A 150 12.79 -30.35 22.97
C ALA A 150 13.51 -29.01 22.97
N ILE A 151 14.61 -28.96 23.71
CA ILE A 151 15.55 -27.84 23.77
C ILE A 151 16.05 -27.50 22.35
N GLY A 152 16.14 -26.21 22.05
CA GLY A 152 16.54 -25.68 20.75
C GLY A 152 15.45 -25.70 19.67
N GLN A 153 14.23 -26.17 19.97
CA GLN A 153 13.11 -26.09 19.01
C GLN A 153 12.76 -24.62 18.72
N LYS A 154 12.56 -24.30 17.44
CA LYS A 154 12.13 -22.98 16.95
C LYS A 154 11.22 -23.10 15.74
N GLY A 155 10.16 -23.90 15.89
CA GLY A 155 9.19 -24.19 14.85
C GLY A 155 7.93 -23.33 14.97
N GLN A 156 6.87 -23.79 14.30
CA GLN A 156 5.56 -23.15 14.28
C GLN A 156 4.95 -23.01 15.70
N ASP A 157 5.15 -24.00 16.57
CA ASP A 157 4.62 -23.94 17.95
C ASP A 157 5.36 -22.93 18.85
N GLN A 158 6.56 -22.47 18.44
CA GLN A 158 7.34 -21.41 19.11
C GLN A 158 7.16 -20.04 18.42
N THR A 159 6.22 -19.93 17.48
CA THR A 159 5.84 -18.67 16.84
C THR A 159 4.57 -18.12 17.51
N SER A 160 4.55 -16.83 17.81
CA SER A 160 3.35 -16.18 18.34
C SER A 160 2.20 -16.16 17.33
N SER A 161 0.97 -15.93 17.81
CA SER A 161 -0.13 -15.44 16.96
C SER A 161 0.28 -14.18 16.20
N ASP A 162 -0.43 -13.85 15.11
CA ASP A 162 -0.17 -12.62 14.34
C ASP A 162 -0.43 -11.37 15.18
N ILE A 163 0.62 -10.59 15.41
CA ILE A 163 0.61 -9.34 16.17
C ILE A 163 0.59 -8.10 15.27
N SER A 164 0.38 -8.27 13.95
CA SER A 164 0.28 -7.17 12.99
C SER A 164 -0.64 -6.02 13.44
N PRO A 165 -1.82 -6.25 14.09
CA PRO A 165 -2.69 -5.14 14.50
C PRO A 165 -2.07 -4.27 15.60
N LEU A 166 -1.26 -4.87 16.49
CA LEU A 166 -0.56 -4.11 17.55
C LEU A 166 0.58 -3.27 16.97
N ILE A 167 1.34 -3.85 16.04
CA ILE A 167 2.43 -3.13 15.36
C ILE A 167 1.86 -2.01 14.48
N GLN A 168 0.74 -2.24 13.78
CA GLN A 168 0.07 -1.22 12.96
C GLN A 168 -0.27 0.03 13.78
N LYS A 169 -0.84 -0.14 14.98
CA LYS A 169 -1.16 0.98 15.88
C LYS A 169 0.06 1.81 16.28
N ILE A 170 1.23 1.19 16.39
CA ILE A 170 2.47 1.89 16.74
C ILE A 170 2.98 2.70 15.53
N VAL A 171 3.05 2.08 14.35
CA VAL A 171 3.60 2.73 13.14
C VAL A 171 2.70 3.82 12.56
N ASP A 172 1.43 3.83 12.93
CA ASP A 172 0.47 4.89 12.59
C ASP A 172 0.53 6.10 13.53
N GLN A 173 1.27 6.04 14.64
CA GLN A 173 1.41 7.18 15.54
C GLN A 173 2.12 8.35 14.85
N GLU A 174 1.68 9.57 15.20
CA GLU A 174 2.21 10.80 14.60
C GLU A 174 3.73 10.95 14.74
N ASN A 175 4.28 10.53 15.89
CA ASN A 175 5.70 10.64 16.20
C ASN A 175 6.51 9.40 15.82
N TRP A 176 5.93 8.43 15.10
CA TRP A 176 6.68 7.28 14.61
C TRP A 176 7.66 7.71 13.53
N ASN A 177 8.90 7.26 13.65
CA ASN A 177 9.97 7.48 12.69
C ASN A 177 10.71 6.17 12.43
N ALA A 178 11.17 5.96 11.21
CA ALA A 178 12.03 4.82 10.90
C ALA A 178 13.30 4.87 11.78
N GLY A 179 13.64 3.75 12.41
CA GLY A 179 14.71 3.62 13.39
C GLY A 179 14.23 3.64 14.85
N ASN A 180 12.97 4.01 15.11
CA ASN A 180 12.40 3.95 16.46
C ASN A 180 12.36 2.52 17.00
N ALA A 181 12.27 2.42 18.32
CA ALA A 181 12.06 1.16 19.02
C ALA A 181 10.58 0.96 19.40
N LEU A 182 10.17 -0.29 19.56
CA LEU A 182 8.90 -0.65 20.20
C LEU A 182 9.11 -1.70 21.29
N SER A 183 8.19 -1.75 22.25
CA SER A 183 8.15 -2.82 23.25
C SER A 183 6.85 -3.60 23.17
N LEU A 184 6.99 -4.90 23.34
CA LEU A 184 5.91 -5.87 23.48
C LEU A 184 5.97 -6.45 24.89
N PHE A 185 4.81 -6.82 25.42
CA PHE A 185 4.72 -7.45 26.73
C PHE A 185 3.91 -8.72 26.67
N ILE A 186 4.33 -9.74 27.39
CA ILE A 186 3.68 -11.05 27.41
C ILE A 186 3.37 -11.43 28.85
N LYS A 187 2.13 -11.84 29.11
CA LYS A 187 1.72 -12.45 30.38
C LYS A 187 0.58 -13.43 30.13
N GLY A 188 0.32 -14.31 31.07
CA GLY A 188 -0.79 -15.25 30.95
C GLY A 188 -0.77 -16.32 32.02
N THR A 189 -1.17 -17.53 31.63
CA THR A 189 -1.19 -18.71 32.49
C THR A 189 -0.44 -19.85 31.83
N GLY A 190 0.02 -20.82 32.63
CA GLY A 190 0.93 -21.86 32.16
C GLY A 190 2.34 -21.30 31.95
N LEU A 191 3.24 -22.13 31.43
CA LEU A 191 4.66 -21.81 31.39
C LEU A 191 5.31 -22.36 30.12
N ARG A 192 6.13 -21.54 29.46
CA ARG A 192 7.14 -21.96 28.49
C ARG A 192 8.48 -21.29 28.76
N GLU A 193 9.57 -22.07 28.82
CA GLU A 193 10.93 -21.57 29.00
C GLU A 193 11.58 -21.29 27.63
N ALA A 194 11.83 -20.03 27.32
CA ALA A 194 12.46 -19.58 26.09
C ALA A 194 13.87 -19.03 26.34
N GLU A 195 14.74 -19.09 25.34
CA GLU A 195 16.07 -18.45 25.40
C GLU A 195 15.95 -16.93 25.56
N SER A 196 16.69 -16.36 26.51
CA SER A 196 16.90 -14.91 26.66
C SER A 196 18.18 -14.45 25.92
N PHE A 197 18.42 -13.15 25.88
CA PHE A 197 19.68 -12.60 25.41
C PHE A 197 20.86 -13.00 26.30
N ASP A 198 20.70 -12.98 27.62
CA ASP A 198 21.77 -13.36 28.56
C ASP A 198 22.11 -14.85 28.51
N GLY A 199 21.14 -15.72 28.19
CA GLY A 199 21.38 -17.15 27.96
C GLY A 199 22.02 -17.44 26.61
N SER A 200 21.36 -17.04 25.52
CA SER A 200 21.83 -17.25 24.16
C SER A 200 21.48 -16.07 23.24
N PRO A 201 22.40 -15.10 23.04
CA PRO A 201 22.17 -13.96 22.14
C PRO A 201 21.76 -14.36 20.70
N GLY A 202 22.19 -15.54 20.23
CA GLY A 202 21.89 -16.07 18.90
C GLY A 202 20.48 -16.64 18.77
N ASP A 203 19.87 -17.04 19.89
CA ASP A 203 18.56 -17.69 19.95
C ASP A 203 17.49 -16.90 20.72
N ALA A 204 17.87 -15.76 21.30
CA ALA A 204 17.02 -14.74 21.93
C ALA A 204 15.83 -14.32 21.04
N PRO A 205 14.74 -13.75 21.58
CA PRO A 205 13.51 -13.52 20.83
C PRO A 205 13.72 -12.72 19.53
N LEU A 206 13.09 -13.17 18.44
CA LEU A 206 13.14 -12.55 17.12
C LEU A 206 11.77 -12.00 16.72
N LEU A 207 11.66 -10.70 16.49
CA LEU A 207 10.50 -10.07 15.88
C LEU A 207 10.64 -10.11 14.36
N VAL A 208 9.66 -10.67 13.67
CA VAL A 208 9.56 -10.67 12.22
C VAL A 208 8.34 -9.86 11.81
N ILE A 209 8.51 -8.89 10.92
CA ILE A 209 7.46 -8.01 10.42
C ILE A 209 7.50 -8.02 8.89
N GLU A 210 6.40 -8.38 8.27
CA GLU A 210 6.17 -8.19 6.84
C GLU A 210 5.29 -6.95 6.64
N PHE A 211 5.73 -6.01 5.81
CA PHE A 211 5.06 -4.73 5.61
C PHE A 211 5.20 -4.16 4.19
N ILE A 212 4.30 -3.24 3.85
CA ILE A 212 4.38 -2.44 2.63
C ILE A 212 4.78 -1.02 3.04
N PRO A 213 6.02 -0.56 2.73
CA PRO A 213 6.47 0.78 3.06
C PRO A 213 5.66 1.86 2.34
N THR A 214 5.65 3.04 2.93
CA THR A 214 5.23 4.26 2.25
C THR A 214 6.31 4.73 1.29
N LEU A 215 5.89 5.36 0.20
CA LEU A 215 6.71 6.16 -0.70
C LEU A 215 6.50 7.63 -0.38
N ASN A 216 7.56 8.42 -0.52
CA ASN A 216 7.48 9.86 -0.42
C ASN A 216 7.51 10.49 -1.83
N LEU A 217 6.56 11.38 -2.10
CA LEU A 217 6.57 12.31 -3.22
C LEU A 217 6.83 13.71 -2.67
N THR A 218 7.81 14.41 -3.24
CA THR A 218 7.96 15.86 -3.06
C THR A 218 7.85 16.51 -4.42
N GLN A 219 6.90 17.42 -4.59
CA GLN A 219 6.66 18.17 -5.82
C GLN A 219 6.64 19.66 -5.51
N ARG A 220 7.54 20.42 -6.17
CA ARG A 220 7.54 21.88 -6.08
C ARG A 220 6.67 22.49 -7.18
N VAL A 221 6.17 23.69 -6.94
CA VAL A 221 5.72 24.62 -7.99
C VAL A 221 6.82 24.74 -9.06
N GLU A 222 6.47 24.60 -10.35
CA GLU A 222 7.47 24.50 -11.45
C GLU A 222 7.50 25.74 -12.37
N SER A 223 6.52 26.64 -12.28
CA SER A 223 6.39 27.83 -13.13
C SER A 223 5.62 28.96 -12.42
N ALA A 224 5.75 30.18 -12.93
CA ALA A 224 5.01 31.37 -12.46
C ALA A 224 3.49 31.21 -12.62
N GLU A 225 3.04 30.41 -13.59
CA GLU A 225 1.61 30.12 -13.77
C GLU A 225 1.10 29.00 -12.86
N ASP A 226 1.92 28.51 -11.92
CA ASP A 226 1.55 27.51 -10.93
C ASP A 226 1.33 28.10 -9.53
N ASP A 227 1.59 29.38 -9.31
CA ASP A 227 1.19 30.08 -8.10
C ASP A 227 0.70 31.51 -8.42
N LEU A 228 -0.42 31.90 -7.83
CA LEU A 228 -1.08 33.15 -8.19
C LEU A 228 -1.94 33.68 -7.05
N GLU A 229 -2.08 35.00 -6.99
CA GLU A 229 -2.84 35.71 -5.96
C GLU A 229 -4.01 36.45 -6.61
N GLU A 230 -5.24 36.08 -6.27
CA GLU A 230 -6.44 36.77 -6.74
C GLU A 230 -7.05 37.62 -5.62
N TYR A 231 -7.32 38.89 -5.90
CA TYR A 231 -8.01 39.77 -4.98
C TYR A 231 -9.48 39.38 -4.81
N LEU A 232 -9.91 39.14 -3.57
CA LEU A 232 -11.29 38.90 -3.20
C LEU A 232 -12.01 40.21 -2.81
N PRO A 233 -13.36 40.24 -2.89
CA PRO A 233 -14.12 41.35 -2.32
C PRO A 233 -13.94 41.45 -0.80
N GLY A 234 -13.55 42.62 -0.32
CA GLY A 234 -13.34 42.90 1.11
C GLY A 234 -13.82 44.29 1.54
N SER A 235 -13.89 44.51 2.85
CA SER A 235 -14.14 45.83 3.43
C SER A 235 -12.94 46.74 3.17
N ASN A 236 -13.19 48.00 2.77
CA ASN A 236 -12.14 48.98 2.48
C ASN A 236 -11.13 48.54 1.41
N GLN A 237 -11.58 47.72 0.44
CA GLN A 237 -10.77 47.25 -0.68
C GLN A 237 -10.14 48.41 -1.46
N THR A 238 -8.83 48.34 -1.69
CA THR A 238 -8.06 49.26 -2.53
C THR A 238 -7.70 48.65 -3.89
N LYS A 239 -7.66 47.32 -3.99
CA LYS A 239 -7.40 46.57 -5.23
C LYS A 239 -8.70 46.21 -5.96
N THR A 240 -8.63 45.81 -7.22
CA THR A 240 -9.85 45.41 -7.99
C THR A 240 -10.10 43.91 -7.80
N PRO A 241 -11.24 43.49 -7.19
CA PRO A 241 -11.54 42.07 -7.03
C PRO A 241 -11.58 41.33 -8.37
N GLY A 242 -11.03 40.11 -8.39
CA GLY A 242 -10.88 39.29 -9.59
C GLY A 242 -9.67 39.61 -10.45
N ASN A 243 -8.93 40.69 -10.16
CA ASN A 243 -7.59 40.89 -10.71
C ASN A 243 -6.56 40.09 -9.89
N VAL A 244 -5.41 39.88 -10.51
CA VAL A 244 -4.25 39.24 -9.91
C VAL A 244 -3.04 40.16 -9.96
N ASP A 245 -2.08 39.97 -9.04
CA ASP A 245 -0.75 40.59 -9.17
C ASP A 245 0.17 39.65 -9.93
N VAL A 246 0.55 40.03 -11.15
CA VAL A 246 1.28 39.14 -12.06
C VAL A 246 2.78 39.25 -11.81
N GLY A 247 3.43 38.13 -11.48
CA GLY A 247 4.86 38.08 -11.20
C GLY A 247 5.22 38.57 -9.80
N SER A 248 4.28 38.48 -8.84
CA SER A 248 4.52 38.77 -7.43
C SER A 248 5.67 37.91 -6.88
N SER A 249 6.57 38.53 -6.12
CA SER A 249 7.70 37.81 -5.50
C SER A 249 7.29 36.96 -4.30
N ASP A 250 6.12 37.23 -3.74
CA ASP A 250 5.58 36.61 -2.55
C ASP A 250 4.17 36.05 -2.79
N LEU A 251 3.74 35.19 -1.87
CA LEU A 251 2.38 34.70 -1.74
C LEU A 251 1.84 35.14 -0.38
N GLU A 252 0.78 35.94 -0.39
CA GLU A 252 0.21 36.59 0.76
C GLU A 252 -1.01 35.80 1.23
N LEU A 253 -0.72 34.85 2.11
CA LEU A 253 -1.73 33.92 2.62
C LEU A 253 -2.71 34.66 3.54
N GLY A 254 -3.85 35.06 2.96
CA GLY A 254 -5.00 35.64 3.65
C GLY A 254 -5.34 37.06 3.21
N MET A 255 -4.41 38.00 3.38
CA MET A 255 -4.58 39.43 3.11
C MET A 255 -3.33 39.99 2.44
N GLU A 256 -3.45 41.01 1.60
CA GLU A 256 -2.32 41.72 0.98
C GLU A 256 -1.51 42.57 1.99
N THR A 257 -2.18 43.10 3.03
CA THR A 257 -1.56 44.09 3.93
C THR A 257 -1.78 43.79 5.41
N LYS A 258 -0.88 44.36 6.25
CA LYS A 258 -0.93 44.24 7.71
C LYS A 258 -2.20 44.79 8.38
N ASP A 259 -2.94 45.65 7.69
CA ASP A 259 -4.18 46.23 8.23
C ASP A 259 -5.39 45.32 7.90
N ASN A 260 -5.14 44.13 7.36
CA ASN A 260 -6.13 43.14 6.95
C ASN A 260 -7.14 43.69 5.94
N VAL A 261 -6.66 44.55 5.03
CA VAL A 261 -7.40 44.98 3.84
C VAL A 261 -6.89 44.23 2.62
N ASP A 262 -7.71 44.19 1.58
CA ASP A 262 -7.44 43.48 0.33
C ASP A 262 -7.26 41.97 0.55
N PRO A 263 -8.35 41.23 0.88
CA PRO A 263 -8.28 39.79 1.08
C PRO A 263 -7.86 39.09 -0.20
N GLN A 264 -7.07 38.04 -0.07
CA GLN A 264 -6.56 37.28 -1.19
C GLN A 264 -7.11 35.85 -1.23
N TYR A 265 -7.16 35.31 -2.43
CA TYR A 265 -7.31 33.89 -2.72
C TYR A 265 -6.05 33.44 -3.43
N VAL A 266 -5.21 32.68 -2.73
CA VAL A 266 -3.93 32.21 -3.24
C VAL A 266 -4.12 30.83 -3.86
N GLY A 267 -3.79 30.68 -5.14
CA GLY A 267 -3.82 29.42 -5.86
C GLY A 267 -2.41 28.85 -5.96
N ILE A 268 -2.25 27.55 -5.69
CA ILE A 268 -0.96 26.85 -5.77
C ILE A 268 -1.19 25.53 -6.49
N ARG A 269 -0.47 25.30 -7.57
CA ARG A 269 -0.59 24.17 -8.46
C ARG A 269 0.68 23.33 -8.44
N PHE A 270 0.50 22.02 -8.33
CA PHE A 270 1.57 21.05 -8.38
C PHE A 270 1.41 20.16 -9.61
N ASN A 271 2.39 20.23 -10.50
CA ASN A 271 2.45 19.47 -11.75
C ASN A 271 2.91 18.03 -11.54
N LYS A 272 2.52 17.12 -12.45
CA LYS A 272 3.10 15.77 -12.56
C LYS A 272 3.02 14.96 -11.26
N ILE A 273 1.86 14.95 -10.61
CA ILE A 273 1.64 14.16 -9.39
C ILE A 273 1.74 12.67 -9.73
N ALA A 274 2.92 12.11 -9.46
CA ALA A 274 3.27 10.72 -9.75
C ALA A 274 2.72 9.76 -8.68
N ILE A 275 1.40 9.81 -8.47
CA ILE A 275 0.65 8.94 -7.59
C ILE A 275 -0.42 8.21 -8.44
N PRO A 276 -0.35 6.88 -8.53
CA PRO A 276 -1.36 6.08 -9.23
C PRO A 276 -2.76 6.25 -8.62
N GLN A 277 -3.79 6.13 -9.46
CA GLN A 277 -5.19 6.10 -9.03
C GLN A 277 -5.42 5.06 -7.92
N GLY A 278 -6.20 5.42 -6.90
CA GLY A 278 -6.55 4.52 -5.79
C GLY A 278 -5.43 4.26 -4.76
N SER A 279 -4.24 4.82 -4.96
CA SER A 279 -3.18 4.81 -3.94
C SER A 279 -3.68 5.38 -2.62
N LYS A 280 -3.16 4.88 -1.50
CA LYS A 280 -3.57 5.35 -0.16
C LYS A 280 -2.64 6.44 0.33
N ILE A 281 -3.15 7.66 0.46
CA ILE A 281 -2.40 8.76 1.07
C ILE A 281 -2.35 8.55 2.59
N LYS A 282 -1.13 8.57 3.12
CA LYS A 282 -0.86 8.47 4.55
C LYS A 282 -0.67 9.83 5.19
N SER A 283 -0.08 10.77 4.45
CA SER A 283 0.06 12.17 4.83
C SER A 283 0.19 13.04 3.57
N ALA A 284 -0.30 14.27 3.62
CA ALA A 284 -0.01 15.27 2.58
C ALA A 284 0.09 16.66 3.18
N PHE A 285 1.12 17.43 2.84
CA PHE A 285 1.29 18.79 3.35
C PHE A 285 1.89 19.70 2.28
N ILE A 286 1.58 20.99 2.34
CA ILE A 286 2.35 22.00 1.61
C ILE A 286 3.34 22.63 2.59
N GLN A 287 4.62 22.60 2.24
CA GLN A 287 5.69 23.28 2.94
C GLN A 287 5.96 24.62 2.26
N PHE A 288 5.83 25.70 3.03
CA PHE A 288 6.19 27.04 2.62
C PHE A 288 7.58 27.44 3.17
N THR A 289 8.15 28.46 2.54
CA THR A 289 9.32 29.19 3.03
C THR A 289 8.91 30.63 3.29
N VAL A 290 9.31 31.20 4.42
CA VAL A 290 9.02 32.62 4.74
C VAL A 290 9.79 33.52 3.76
N ASP A 291 9.09 34.33 2.97
CA ASP A 291 9.74 35.40 2.17
C ASP A 291 10.01 36.61 3.06
N ASN A 292 8.97 37.10 3.74
CA ASN A 292 9.03 38.31 4.56
C ASN A 292 8.22 38.14 5.85
N ASN A 293 8.41 39.07 6.78
CA ASN A 293 7.75 39.05 8.08
C ASN A 293 7.17 40.42 8.49
N ASN A 294 7.29 41.43 7.63
CA ASN A 294 6.90 42.80 7.96
C ASN A 294 5.39 43.03 7.89
N LYS A 295 4.67 42.23 7.09
CA LYS A 295 3.21 42.32 6.97
C LYS A 295 2.49 41.26 7.82
N ASN A 296 3.18 40.24 8.34
CA ASN A 296 2.57 39.12 9.06
C ASN A 296 1.71 39.59 10.25
N THR A 297 0.50 39.05 10.37
CA THR A 297 -0.47 39.41 11.42
C THR A 297 -1.08 38.22 12.12
N ASP A 298 -1.39 38.39 13.41
CA ASP A 298 -2.10 37.40 14.23
C ASP A 298 -3.47 37.93 14.71
N PRO A 299 -4.46 37.04 14.88
CA PRO A 299 -4.45 35.63 14.46
C PRO A 299 -4.48 35.50 12.92
N CYS A 300 -3.82 34.47 12.39
CA CYS A 300 -3.93 34.08 10.99
C CYS A 300 -4.69 32.75 10.90
N ASP A 301 -5.88 32.83 10.31
CA ASP A 301 -6.85 31.74 10.22
C ASP A 301 -7.21 31.52 8.77
N LEU A 302 -6.70 30.42 8.20
CA LEU A 302 -6.80 30.10 6.79
C LEU A 302 -7.69 28.87 6.57
N HIS A 303 -8.25 28.77 5.38
CA HIS A 303 -8.96 27.61 4.86
C HIS A 303 -8.33 27.19 3.54
N ILE A 304 -8.01 25.91 3.44
CA ILE A 304 -7.38 25.29 2.27
C ILE A 304 -8.43 24.44 1.57
N TYR A 305 -8.66 24.74 0.31
CA TYR A 305 -9.53 24.02 -0.60
C TYR A 305 -8.69 23.34 -1.67
N MET A 306 -9.25 22.32 -2.32
CA MET A 306 -8.61 21.66 -3.46
C MET A 306 -9.53 21.73 -4.67
N GLU A 307 -8.96 22.00 -5.85
CA GLU A 307 -9.69 22.02 -7.11
C GLU A 307 -10.32 20.66 -7.40
N HIS A 308 -11.61 20.66 -7.73
CA HIS A 308 -12.30 19.49 -8.25
C HIS A 308 -12.02 19.40 -9.76
N SER A 309 -10.88 18.80 -10.10
CA SER A 309 -10.44 18.57 -11.48
C SER A 309 -9.68 17.24 -11.56
N LEU A 310 -9.77 16.56 -12.70
CA LEU A 310 -8.95 15.37 -12.98
C LEU A 310 -7.50 15.74 -13.26
N ASN A 311 -7.27 16.88 -13.91
CA ASN A 311 -5.95 17.40 -14.23
C ASN A 311 -6.05 18.93 -14.24
N SER A 312 -5.64 19.56 -13.14
CA SER A 312 -5.73 21.01 -12.98
C SER A 312 -4.92 21.72 -14.07
N PRO A 313 -5.49 22.66 -14.85
CA PRO A 313 -4.75 23.46 -15.82
C PRO A 313 -3.91 24.54 -15.12
N SER A 314 -2.85 25.02 -15.77
CA SER A 314 -2.07 26.17 -15.29
C SER A 314 -2.97 27.40 -15.08
N PHE A 315 -2.62 28.28 -14.16
CA PHE A 315 -3.34 29.54 -13.98
C PHE A 315 -3.10 30.44 -15.20
N ASN A 316 -4.11 31.24 -15.55
CA ASN A 316 -3.98 32.23 -16.62
C ASN A 316 -4.05 33.63 -16.01
N PRO A 317 -2.91 34.31 -15.80
CA PRO A 317 -2.89 35.63 -15.16
C PRO A 317 -3.57 36.72 -15.99
N ASN A 318 -3.84 36.47 -17.28
CA ASN A 318 -4.53 37.42 -18.16
C ASN A 318 -6.07 37.30 -18.11
N GLU A 319 -6.60 36.33 -17.37
CA GLU A 319 -8.04 36.16 -17.18
C GLU A 319 -8.50 36.84 -15.90
N THR A 320 -9.71 37.41 -15.92
CA THR A 320 -10.38 37.87 -14.69
C THR A 320 -10.92 36.66 -13.92
N PHE A 321 -10.82 36.71 -12.59
CA PHE A 321 -11.23 35.64 -11.67
C PHE A 321 -10.58 34.28 -11.98
N PRO A 322 -9.26 34.21 -12.20
CA PRO A 322 -8.62 32.98 -12.69
C PRO A 322 -8.65 31.83 -11.68
N LEU A 323 -8.84 32.13 -10.38
CA LEU A 323 -8.90 31.16 -9.28
C LEU A 323 -10.33 30.96 -8.79
N THR A 324 -11.10 32.02 -8.50
CA THR A 324 -12.45 31.90 -7.90
C THR A 324 -13.48 31.25 -8.82
N LYS A 325 -13.27 31.25 -10.14
CA LYS A 325 -14.14 30.52 -11.08
C LYS A 325 -13.93 29.01 -11.08
N ARG A 326 -12.81 28.52 -10.51
CA ARG A 326 -12.49 27.10 -10.49
C ARG A 326 -13.35 26.39 -9.45
N THR A 327 -13.92 25.26 -9.83
CA THR A 327 -14.71 24.44 -8.91
C THR A 327 -13.81 23.73 -7.92
N VAL A 328 -14.18 23.73 -6.64
CA VAL A 328 -13.46 23.02 -5.58
C VAL A 328 -14.30 21.86 -5.06
N PHE A 329 -13.66 20.91 -4.37
CA PHE A 329 -14.39 19.93 -3.57
C PHE A 329 -15.17 20.64 -2.45
N ASN A 330 -16.24 19.99 -1.96
CA ASN A 330 -17.06 20.55 -0.88
C ASN A 330 -16.35 20.55 0.49
N ASP A 331 -15.23 19.83 0.61
CA ASP A 331 -14.44 19.74 1.83
C ASP A 331 -13.31 20.79 1.86
N SER A 332 -12.83 21.13 3.05
CA SER A 332 -11.73 22.07 3.25
C SER A 332 -11.00 21.78 4.56
N VAL A 333 -9.71 22.13 4.61
CA VAL A 333 -8.91 22.02 5.83
C VAL A 333 -8.72 23.40 6.44
N LYS A 334 -9.09 23.55 7.72
CA LYS A 334 -8.81 24.76 8.48
C LYS A 334 -7.36 24.75 8.95
N TRP A 335 -6.66 25.87 8.77
CA TRP A 335 -5.31 26.10 9.26
C TRP A 335 -5.28 27.31 10.18
N ASN A 336 -5.21 27.04 11.49
CA ASN A 336 -4.95 28.03 12.51
C ASN A 336 -3.42 28.17 12.64
N VAL A 337 -2.83 29.20 12.03
CA VAL A 337 -1.38 29.38 12.04
C VAL A 337 -0.93 29.73 13.47
N THR A 338 0.14 29.10 13.95
CA THR A 338 0.69 29.34 15.29
C THR A 338 1.01 30.82 15.48
N PRO A 339 0.52 31.49 16.54
CA PRO A 339 0.85 32.90 16.78
C PRO A 339 2.35 33.14 16.94
N SER A 340 2.81 34.30 16.48
CA SER A 340 4.21 34.74 16.51
C SER A 340 5.20 33.81 15.79
N SER A 341 4.70 32.93 14.92
CA SER A 341 5.52 32.15 13.98
C SER A 341 5.83 32.94 12.71
N TRP A 342 6.61 32.38 11.78
CA TRP A 342 7.06 33.04 10.53
C TRP A 342 7.83 34.35 10.80
N ALA A 343 8.61 34.36 11.88
CA ALA A 343 9.36 35.54 12.31
C ALA A 343 10.73 35.63 11.62
N VAL A 344 11.19 34.58 10.95
CA VAL A 344 12.53 34.49 10.34
C VAL A 344 12.40 34.24 8.84
N ILE A 345 12.95 35.16 8.04
CA ILE A 345 13.03 35.03 6.58
C ILE A 345 13.84 33.77 6.21
N GLY A 346 13.36 33.01 5.23
CA GLY A 346 13.94 31.74 4.79
C GLY A 346 13.59 30.55 5.69
N GLU A 347 12.82 30.74 6.77
CA GLU A 347 12.41 29.63 7.65
C GLU A 347 11.42 28.70 6.93
N LYS A 348 11.64 27.39 7.05
CA LYS A 348 10.77 26.33 6.51
C LYS A 348 10.69 25.15 7.48
N THR A 349 10.10 25.41 8.63
CA THR A 349 9.88 24.41 9.70
C THR A 349 8.43 23.91 9.68
N GLU A 350 8.06 23.12 10.69
CA GLU A 350 6.69 22.67 10.91
C GLU A 350 5.68 23.84 11.01
N ASN A 351 6.10 25.01 11.52
CA ASN A 351 5.22 26.19 11.61
C ASN A 351 4.86 26.79 10.23
N GLN A 352 5.65 26.51 9.19
CA GLN A 352 5.41 26.93 7.80
C GLN A 352 4.76 25.82 6.96
N ARG A 353 4.27 24.75 7.62
CA ARG A 353 3.62 23.63 6.96
C ARG A 353 2.11 23.69 7.20
N THR A 354 1.34 23.34 6.18
CA THR A 354 -0.11 23.16 6.34
C THR A 354 -0.42 22.02 7.31
N PRO A 355 -1.64 21.96 7.89
CA PRO A 355 -2.16 20.72 8.45
C PRO A 355 -2.26 19.61 7.39
N ASP A 356 -2.54 18.39 7.81
CA ASP A 356 -2.64 17.22 6.92
C ASP A 356 -3.78 17.38 5.90
N LEU A 357 -3.42 17.41 4.62
CA LEU A 357 -4.29 17.54 3.45
C LEU A 357 -4.69 16.19 2.85
N LYS A 358 -4.34 15.07 3.49
CA LYS A 358 -4.53 13.72 2.91
C LYS A 358 -5.94 13.48 2.40
N ASN A 359 -6.98 13.95 3.09
CA ASN A 359 -8.37 13.69 2.72
C ASN A 359 -8.73 14.44 1.43
N LEU A 360 -8.30 15.70 1.29
CA LEU A 360 -8.47 16.47 0.06
C LEU A 360 -7.73 15.79 -1.10
N LEU A 361 -6.45 15.46 -0.89
CA LEU A 361 -5.67 14.81 -1.94
C LEU A 361 -6.28 13.46 -2.32
N GLN A 362 -6.71 12.63 -1.35
CA GLN A 362 -7.35 11.34 -1.58
C GLN A 362 -8.61 11.48 -2.44
N LEU A 363 -9.44 12.51 -2.23
CA LEU A 363 -10.60 12.78 -3.10
C LEU A 363 -10.19 12.95 -4.56
N ALA A 364 -9.06 13.61 -4.84
CA ALA A 364 -8.62 13.85 -6.21
C ALA A 364 -8.15 12.58 -6.92
N ILE A 365 -7.36 11.75 -6.24
CA ILE A 365 -6.78 10.49 -6.76
C ILE A 365 -7.79 9.35 -6.85
N ASP A 366 -8.87 9.42 -6.07
CA ASP A 366 -9.97 8.44 -6.12
C ASP A 366 -10.96 8.74 -7.25
N GLN A 367 -10.89 9.91 -7.89
CA GLN A 367 -11.74 10.23 -9.04
C GLN A 367 -11.55 9.19 -10.16
N ASN A 368 -12.68 8.79 -10.76
CA ASN A 368 -12.65 7.93 -11.95
C ASN A 368 -11.88 8.64 -13.08
N LEU A 369 -11.02 7.90 -13.79
CA LEU A 369 -10.13 8.43 -14.83
C LEU A 369 -8.95 9.29 -14.35
N TRP A 370 -8.69 9.37 -13.04
CA TRP A 370 -7.42 9.91 -12.56
C TRP A 370 -6.26 9.14 -13.21
N SER A 371 -5.28 9.88 -13.72
CA SER A 371 -4.09 9.32 -14.34
C SER A 371 -2.85 9.80 -13.58
N GLU A 372 -1.91 8.89 -13.36
CA GLU A 372 -0.60 9.24 -12.80
C GLU A 372 0.07 10.33 -13.65
N GLY A 373 0.57 11.38 -13.01
CA GLY A 373 1.14 12.54 -13.69
C GLY A 373 0.15 13.68 -13.94
N ASN A 374 -1.12 13.53 -13.58
CA ASN A 374 -2.06 14.65 -13.52
C ASN A 374 -1.61 15.69 -12.48
N SER A 375 -2.11 16.92 -12.65
CA SER A 375 -1.78 18.05 -11.79
C SER A 375 -2.93 18.36 -10.83
N VAL A 376 -2.60 18.91 -9.67
CA VAL A 376 -3.58 19.33 -8.66
C VAL A 376 -3.36 20.78 -8.28
N SER A 377 -4.43 21.46 -7.88
CA SER A 377 -4.35 22.82 -7.32
C SER A 377 -5.02 22.90 -5.96
N PHE A 378 -4.40 23.65 -5.07
CA PHE A 378 -4.94 24.05 -3.78
C PHE A 378 -5.22 25.55 -3.80
N PHE A 379 -6.24 25.97 -3.06
CA PHE A 379 -6.59 27.37 -2.91
C PHE A 379 -6.71 27.75 -1.45
N ILE A 380 -6.13 28.88 -1.07
CA ILE A 380 -6.00 29.32 0.31
C ILE A 380 -6.62 30.72 0.45
N LYS A 381 -7.51 30.89 1.42
CA LYS A 381 -8.03 32.18 1.84
C LYS A 381 -8.32 32.18 3.33
N GLY A 382 -8.46 33.36 3.91
CA GLY A 382 -8.84 33.49 5.30
C GLY A 382 -8.65 34.89 5.84
N THR A 383 -8.26 34.98 7.10
CA THR A 383 -7.95 36.24 7.78
C THR A 383 -6.53 36.20 8.35
N GLY A 384 -5.99 37.39 8.65
CA GLY A 384 -4.59 37.54 8.98
C GLY A 384 -3.69 37.37 7.75
N LEU A 385 -2.39 37.32 7.96
CA LEU A 385 -1.41 37.39 6.87
C LEU A 385 -0.17 36.56 7.18
N ARG A 386 0.28 35.77 6.20
CA ARG A 386 1.63 35.18 6.12
C ARG A 386 2.23 35.37 4.72
N GLU A 387 3.44 35.94 4.64
CA GLU A 387 4.19 36.14 3.39
C GLU A 387 5.09 34.93 3.12
N ALA A 388 4.78 34.17 2.07
CA ALA A 388 5.56 33.02 1.61
C ALA A 388 6.31 33.33 0.31
N GLU A 389 7.42 32.63 0.05
CA GLU A 389 8.10 32.67 -1.24
C GLU A 389 7.18 32.16 -2.37
N SER A 390 7.11 32.91 -3.47
CA SER A 390 6.50 32.47 -4.73
C SER A 390 7.55 31.86 -5.66
N TYR A 391 7.11 31.29 -6.79
CA TYR A 391 8.00 30.89 -7.86
C TYR A 391 8.77 32.08 -8.46
N ASP A 392 8.11 33.21 -8.70
CA ASP A 392 8.75 34.40 -9.28
C ASP A 392 9.77 35.06 -8.33
N GLY A 393 9.55 34.96 -7.01
CA GLY A 393 10.52 35.41 -6.00
C GLY A 393 11.73 34.48 -5.89
N SER A 394 11.48 33.21 -5.55
CA SER A 394 12.52 32.18 -5.42
C SER A 394 12.01 30.81 -5.90
N PRO A 395 12.33 30.39 -7.15
CA PRO A 395 11.98 29.06 -7.65
C PRO A 395 12.53 27.92 -6.77
N ALA A 396 13.60 28.16 -6.03
CA ALA A 396 14.23 27.19 -5.15
C ALA A 396 13.53 27.07 -3.78
N ASP A 397 12.74 28.06 -3.39
CA ASP A 397 12.05 28.12 -2.09
C ASP A 397 10.51 28.21 -2.22
N ALA A 398 9.99 28.27 -3.46
CA ALA A 398 8.58 28.17 -3.81
C ALA A 398 7.89 26.95 -3.17
N PRO A 399 6.55 26.97 -2.99
CA PRO A 399 5.84 25.95 -2.22
C PRO A 399 6.12 24.51 -2.67
N GLN A 400 6.20 23.58 -1.72
CA GLN A 400 6.40 22.15 -1.99
C GLN A 400 5.27 21.30 -1.41
N LEU A 401 4.62 20.50 -2.24
CA LEU A 401 3.73 19.42 -1.81
C LEU A 401 4.56 18.20 -1.43
N ILE A 402 4.42 17.73 -0.20
CA ILE A 402 5.08 16.55 0.34
C ILE A 402 3.99 15.53 0.69
N VAL A 403 4.09 14.31 0.15
CA VAL A 403 3.07 13.27 0.28
C VAL A 403 3.72 11.94 0.62
N ASP A 404 3.30 11.33 1.72
CA ASP A 404 3.57 9.92 1.97
C ASP A 404 2.37 9.08 1.54
N PHE A 405 2.60 8.04 0.73
CA PHE A 405 1.53 7.21 0.20
C PHE A 405 1.96 5.76 -0.01
N VAL A 406 0.98 4.86 -0.06
CA VAL A 406 1.19 3.47 -0.49
C VAL A 406 0.64 3.32 -1.91
N PRO A 407 1.49 3.05 -2.92
CA PRO A 407 1.05 2.97 -4.30
C PRO A 407 0.19 1.73 -4.53
N VAL A 408 -0.79 1.89 -5.41
CA VAL A 408 -1.59 0.80 -5.97
C VAL A 408 -1.11 0.47 -7.38
N VAL A 409 -1.07 -0.82 -7.71
CA VAL A 409 -0.91 -1.31 -9.08
C VAL A 409 -2.15 -2.02 -9.52
N LYS A 410 -2.53 -1.78 -10.78
CA LYS A 410 -3.60 -2.48 -11.46
C LYS A 410 -3.02 -3.53 -12.40
N SER A 411 -3.49 -4.76 -12.25
CA SER A 411 -3.25 -5.87 -13.18
C SER A 411 -4.56 -6.42 -13.72
N THR A 412 -4.54 -6.95 -14.93
CA THR A 412 -5.71 -7.57 -15.57
C THR A 412 -5.32 -8.91 -16.17
N PHE A 413 -6.12 -9.92 -15.88
CA PHE A 413 -5.95 -11.30 -16.33
C PHE A 413 -7.19 -11.68 -17.15
N SER A 414 -6.97 -12.23 -18.34
CA SER A 414 -8.06 -12.68 -19.23
C SER A 414 -8.22 -14.19 -19.12
N VAL A 415 -9.41 -14.69 -19.41
CA VAL A 415 -9.61 -16.10 -19.76
C VAL A 415 -8.74 -16.43 -20.98
N LEU A 416 -8.05 -17.58 -20.97
CA LEU A 416 -7.06 -17.93 -22.01
C LEU A 416 -7.47 -19.12 -22.91
N SER A 417 -8.54 -19.84 -22.57
CA SER A 417 -9.05 -20.97 -23.36
C SER A 417 -10.54 -21.19 -23.08
N ALA A 418 -11.24 -21.88 -23.99
CA ALA A 418 -12.64 -22.27 -23.85
C ALA A 418 -12.92 -23.09 -22.58
N GLU A 419 -11.95 -23.89 -22.13
CA GLU A 419 -12.10 -24.68 -20.90
C GLU A 419 -11.89 -23.86 -19.61
N ASP A 420 -11.60 -22.57 -19.72
CA ASP A 420 -11.45 -21.68 -18.57
C ASP A 420 -12.73 -20.90 -18.25
N ASP A 421 -13.80 -21.00 -19.05
CA ASP A 421 -15.13 -20.48 -18.72
C ASP A 421 -16.24 -21.42 -19.19
N LEU A 422 -16.87 -22.12 -18.24
CA LEU A 422 -17.84 -23.17 -18.52
C LEU A 422 -19.11 -23.01 -17.68
N GLU A 423 -20.18 -23.64 -18.14
CA GLU A 423 -21.49 -23.60 -17.49
C GLU A 423 -21.94 -25.02 -17.13
N GLU A 424 -22.41 -25.22 -15.90
CA GLU A 424 -22.93 -26.50 -15.45
C GLU A 424 -24.40 -26.37 -15.04
N TYR A 425 -25.26 -27.22 -15.59
CA TYR A 425 -26.67 -27.24 -15.24
C TYR A 425 -26.91 -27.77 -13.82
N LEU A 426 -27.57 -26.98 -12.98
CA LEU A 426 -27.90 -27.31 -11.60
C LEU A 426 -29.30 -27.93 -11.45
N PRO A 427 -29.61 -28.61 -10.34
CA PRO A 427 -30.98 -29.01 -10.03
C PRO A 427 -31.94 -27.82 -9.97
N GLY A 428 -33.07 -27.89 -10.68
CA GLY A 428 -34.09 -26.83 -10.73
C GLY A 428 -35.53 -27.38 -10.77
N ALA A 429 -36.50 -26.54 -10.41
CA ALA A 429 -37.91 -26.89 -10.51
C ALA A 429 -38.32 -26.88 -11.99
N ASN A 430 -38.52 -28.06 -12.58
CA ASN A 430 -38.79 -28.29 -14.01
C ASN A 430 -37.55 -28.20 -14.92
N GLN A 431 -36.39 -28.62 -14.40
CA GLN A 431 -35.14 -28.73 -15.18
C GLN A 431 -35.33 -29.57 -16.46
N SER A 432 -34.96 -28.99 -17.60
CA SER A 432 -35.10 -29.54 -18.95
C SER A 432 -33.79 -30.14 -19.49
N LYS A 433 -32.65 -29.71 -18.95
CA LYS A 433 -31.30 -30.18 -19.27
C LYS A 433 -30.84 -31.30 -18.33
N THR A 434 -29.74 -31.95 -18.66
CA THR A 434 -29.16 -32.99 -17.80
C THR A 434 -28.39 -32.34 -16.66
N VAL A 435 -28.86 -32.49 -15.43
CA VAL A 435 -28.18 -31.99 -14.22
C VAL A 435 -26.74 -32.51 -14.16
N GLY A 436 -25.80 -31.61 -13.93
CA GLY A 436 -24.36 -31.88 -13.88
C GLY A 436 -23.70 -31.99 -15.25
N ALA A 437 -24.44 -31.89 -16.36
CA ALA A 437 -23.81 -31.74 -17.66
C ALA A 437 -23.20 -30.34 -17.80
N ILE A 438 -22.07 -30.27 -18.48
CA ILE A 438 -21.42 -29.02 -18.87
C ILE A 438 -21.98 -28.58 -20.22
N ASP A 439 -22.29 -27.29 -20.37
CA ASP A 439 -22.58 -26.70 -21.67
C ASP A 439 -21.26 -26.34 -22.35
N VAL A 440 -20.89 -27.09 -23.38
CA VAL A 440 -19.56 -27.05 -23.98
C VAL A 440 -19.60 -26.22 -25.25
N GLY A 441 -18.75 -25.19 -25.32
CA GLY A 441 -18.64 -24.32 -26.49
C GLY A 441 -19.77 -23.30 -26.62
N SER A 442 -20.41 -22.94 -25.50
CA SER A 442 -21.42 -21.87 -25.46
C SER A 442 -20.77 -20.53 -25.84
N SER A 443 -21.43 -19.76 -26.70
CA SER A 443 -20.96 -18.42 -27.09
C SER A 443 -21.15 -17.37 -26.00
N ASP A 444 -22.06 -17.64 -25.07
CA ASP A 444 -22.42 -16.81 -23.94
C ASP A 444 -22.16 -17.54 -22.62
N LEU A 445 -22.08 -16.77 -21.54
CA LEU A 445 -22.17 -17.24 -20.18
C LEU A 445 -23.49 -16.74 -19.61
N GLU A 446 -24.40 -17.65 -19.30
CA GLU A 446 -25.66 -17.39 -18.64
C GLU A 446 -25.47 -17.31 -17.13
N LEU A 447 -25.24 -16.10 -16.65
CA LEU A 447 -25.09 -15.83 -15.22
C LEU A 447 -26.45 -15.95 -14.52
N GLY A 448 -26.73 -17.16 -14.03
CA GLY A 448 -27.89 -17.51 -13.22
C GLY A 448 -28.67 -18.69 -13.80
N THR A 449 -29.18 -18.57 -15.02
CA THR A 449 -30.16 -19.49 -15.60
C THR A 449 -30.09 -19.50 -17.13
N GLU A 450 -30.35 -20.63 -17.78
CA GLU A 450 -30.29 -20.77 -19.25
C GLU A 450 -31.27 -19.84 -19.99
N ALA A 451 -32.42 -19.52 -19.37
CA ALA A 451 -33.49 -18.78 -20.02
C ALA A 451 -34.31 -17.95 -19.03
N LYS A 452 -35.03 -16.96 -19.58
CA LYS A 452 -35.86 -15.98 -18.86
C LYS A 452 -36.81 -16.56 -17.80
N ASP A 453 -37.34 -17.76 -18.01
CA ASP A 453 -38.31 -18.38 -17.10
C ASP A 453 -37.65 -19.20 -15.96
N ASN A 454 -36.32 -19.17 -15.83
CA ASN A 454 -35.55 -19.76 -14.72
C ASN A 454 -35.86 -21.25 -14.50
N VAL A 455 -36.05 -22.00 -15.59
CA VAL A 455 -36.32 -23.45 -15.54
C VAL A 455 -35.04 -24.25 -15.34
N ASP A 456 -33.92 -23.76 -15.88
CA ASP A 456 -32.63 -24.45 -15.91
C ASP A 456 -31.55 -23.58 -15.26
N PRO A 457 -31.38 -23.62 -13.93
CA PRO A 457 -30.35 -22.84 -13.24
C PRO A 457 -28.95 -23.35 -13.61
N GLN A 458 -27.97 -22.45 -13.65
CA GLN A 458 -26.58 -22.75 -13.98
C GLN A 458 -25.61 -22.34 -12.87
N LEU A 459 -24.51 -23.07 -12.81
CA LEU A 459 -23.28 -22.68 -12.14
C LEU A 459 -22.26 -22.33 -13.21
N VAL A 460 -21.85 -21.07 -13.27
CA VAL A 460 -20.81 -20.61 -14.19
C VAL A 460 -19.47 -20.65 -13.47
N GLY A 461 -18.50 -21.35 -14.03
CA GLY A 461 -17.12 -21.41 -13.55
C GLY A 461 -16.23 -20.58 -14.45
N ILE A 462 -15.44 -19.67 -13.89
CA ILE A 462 -14.51 -18.82 -14.64
C ILE A 462 -13.13 -18.92 -14.00
N ARG A 463 -12.13 -19.29 -14.79
CA ARG A 463 -10.77 -19.56 -14.37
C ARG A 463 -9.82 -18.54 -15.00
N PHE A 464 -9.02 -17.92 -14.15
CA PHE A 464 -7.95 -17.01 -14.58
C PHE A 464 -6.60 -17.64 -14.25
N ASN A 465 -5.83 -17.90 -15.28
CA ASN A 465 -4.50 -18.51 -15.25
C ASN A 465 -3.39 -17.45 -15.32
N GLN A 466 -2.17 -17.87 -14.97
CA GLN A 466 -0.99 -17.01 -14.94
C GLN A 466 -1.18 -15.77 -14.05
N ILE A 467 -1.76 -15.93 -12.85
CA ILE A 467 -1.87 -14.82 -11.89
C ILE A 467 -0.46 -14.47 -11.40
N LYS A 468 0.10 -13.38 -11.93
CA LYS A 468 1.47 -12.90 -11.65
C LYS A 468 1.54 -12.11 -10.35
N LEU A 469 0.92 -12.63 -9.28
CA LEU A 469 1.00 -12.06 -7.94
C LEU A 469 1.72 -13.03 -7.00
N PRO A 470 2.76 -12.57 -6.29
CA PRO A 470 3.40 -13.34 -5.21
C PRO A 470 2.42 -13.70 -4.09
N LYS A 471 2.75 -14.78 -3.36
CA LYS A 471 2.06 -15.17 -2.12
C LYS A 471 2.05 -14.02 -1.13
N GLY A 472 0.92 -13.82 -0.45
CA GLY A 472 0.75 -12.77 0.56
C GLY A 472 0.56 -11.35 0.00
N THR A 473 0.50 -11.17 -1.33
CA THR A 473 0.19 -9.86 -1.91
C THR A 473 -1.16 -9.36 -1.38
N LEU A 474 -1.18 -8.13 -0.87
CA LEU A 474 -2.40 -7.51 -0.36
C LEU A 474 -3.18 -6.82 -1.49
N VAL A 475 -4.25 -7.48 -1.94
CA VAL A 475 -5.20 -6.95 -2.93
C VAL A 475 -6.18 -6.03 -2.23
N SER A 476 -6.26 -4.79 -2.70
CA SER A 476 -7.14 -3.74 -2.17
C SER A 476 -8.48 -3.67 -2.88
N LYS A 477 -8.58 -4.19 -4.10
CA LYS A 477 -9.82 -4.29 -4.87
C LYS A 477 -9.66 -5.38 -5.93
N ALA A 478 -10.69 -6.21 -6.10
CA ALA A 478 -10.74 -7.19 -7.17
C ALA A 478 -12.14 -7.25 -7.78
N TYR A 479 -12.26 -7.38 -9.09
CA TYR A 479 -13.54 -7.62 -9.74
C TYR A 479 -13.36 -8.36 -11.05
N ILE A 480 -14.40 -9.08 -11.48
CA ILE A 480 -14.49 -9.60 -12.84
C ILE A 480 -15.25 -8.56 -13.67
N GLN A 481 -14.61 -8.07 -14.73
CA GLN A 481 -15.25 -7.24 -15.75
C GLN A 481 -15.85 -8.17 -16.82
N PHE A 482 -17.16 -8.05 -17.00
CA PHE A 482 -17.90 -8.72 -18.07
C PHE A 482 -18.17 -7.76 -19.24
N ALA A 483 -18.50 -8.34 -20.39
CA ALA A 483 -19.09 -7.67 -21.53
C ALA A 483 -20.47 -8.26 -21.78
N VAL A 484 -21.45 -7.42 -22.09
CA VAL A 484 -22.80 -7.91 -22.46
C VAL A 484 -22.71 -8.58 -23.83
N ASP A 485 -22.97 -9.89 -23.91
CA ASP A 485 -23.12 -10.56 -25.21
C ASP A 485 -24.49 -10.22 -25.82
N ASN A 486 -25.54 -10.44 -25.04
CA ASN A 486 -26.92 -10.29 -25.48
C ASN A 486 -27.81 -9.76 -24.35
N ASN A 487 -29.02 -9.33 -24.69
CA ASN A 487 -29.97 -8.74 -23.74
C ASN A 487 -31.39 -9.32 -23.85
N ASN A 488 -31.62 -10.28 -24.76
CA ASN A 488 -32.95 -10.81 -25.03
C ASN A 488 -33.45 -11.74 -23.92
N LYS A 489 -32.55 -12.45 -23.24
CA LYS A 489 -32.91 -13.36 -22.13
C LYS A 489 -32.78 -12.68 -20.76
N ASN A 490 -32.07 -11.56 -20.65
CA ASN A 490 -31.82 -10.87 -19.39
C ASN A 490 -33.09 -10.64 -18.55
N THR A 491 -33.00 -10.92 -17.24
CA THR A 491 -34.12 -10.77 -16.31
C THR A 491 -33.74 -10.02 -15.04
N ASP A 492 -34.67 -9.18 -14.58
CA ASP A 492 -34.51 -8.36 -13.39
C ASP A 492 -35.44 -8.80 -12.23
N PRO A 493 -35.00 -8.65 -10.97
CA PRO A 493 -33.61 -8.37 -10.56
C PRO A 493 -32.71 -9.60 -10.79
N SER A 494 -31.42 -9.38 -11.02
CA SER A 494 -30.43 -10.46 -10.98
C SER A 494 -29.60 -10.36 -9.70
N ASN A 495 -29.63 -11.44 -8.91
CA ASN A 495 -28.94 -11.55 -7.63
C ASN A 495 -28.04 -12.77 -7.70
N LEU A 496 -26.75 -12.53 -7.86
CA LEU A 496 -25.74 -13.57 -8.02
C LEU A 496 -24.91 -13.67 -6.74
N THR A 497 -24.30 -14.83 -6.54
CA THR A 497 -23.32 -15.05 -5.50
C THR A 497 -22.07 -15.62 -6.13
N VAL A 498 -20.92 -15.10 -5.72
CA VAL A 498 -19.60 -15.43 -6.23
C VAL A 498 -18.82 -16.15 -5.14
N TRP A 499 -18.29 -17.33 -5.46
CA TRP A 499 -17.36 -18.10 -4.65
C TRP A 499 -16.00 -18.21 -5.35
N VAL A 500 -14.99 -18.66 -4.60
CA VAL A 500 -13.67 -19.02 -5.12
C VAL A 500 -13.32 -20.47 -4.76
N GLU A 501 -12.56 -21.17 -5.60
CA GLU A 501 -12.08 -22.53 -5.32
C GLU A 501 -11.11 -22.53 -4.13
N ASP A 502 -11.31 -23.42 -3.15
CA ASP A 502 -10.41 -23.59 -2.01
C ASP A 502 -9.18 -24.46 -2.37
N ILE A 503 -8.29 -23.93 -3.22
CA ILE A 503 -7.06 -24.61 -3.62
C ILE A 503 -5.94 -23.61 -3.95
N ASP A 504 -4.67 -23.99 -3.78
CA ASP A 504 -3.51 -23.15 -4.15
C ASP A 504 -3.36 -22.96 -5.66
N GLN A 505 -3.73 -23.97 -6.46
CA GLN A 505 -3.59 -23.96 -7.91
C GLN A 505 -4.84 -24.59 -8.54
N SER A 506 -5.71 -23.77 -9.10
CA SER A 506 -6.92 -24.29 -9.74
C SER A 506 -6.57 -25.04 -11.03
N PRO A 507 -6.91 -26.34 -11.16
CA PRO A 507 -6.76 -27.07 -12.42
C PRO A 507 -7.81 -26.62 -13.42
N ALA A 508 -7.48 -26.71 -14.72
CA ALA A 508 -8.42 -26.40 -15.81
C ALA A 508 -9.75 -27.14 -15.62
N PHE A 509 -10.85 -26.56 -16.10
CA PHE A 509 -12.11 -27.27 -16.11
C PHE A 509 -12.08 -28.39 -17.15
N ASN A 510 -12.86 -29.44 -16.91
CA ASN A 510 -12.97 -30.56 -17.83
C ASN A 510 -14.38 -30.61 -18.42
N PRO A 511 -14.58 -30.15 -19.67
CA PRO A 511 -15.91 -30.11 -20.28
C PRO A 511 -16.54 -31.50 -20.48
N ASN A 512 -15.73 -32.57 -20.43
CA ASN A 512 -16.20 -33.94 -20.60
C ASN A 512 -16.53 -34.65 -19.28
N GLU A 513 -16.33 -34.00 -18.14
CA GLU A 513 -16.60 -34.58 -16.82
C GLU A 513 -17.88 -33.99 -16.23
N PRO A 514 -18.94 -34.81 -16.01
CA PRO A 514 -20.12 -34.34 -15.32
C PRO A 514 -19.82 -33.86 -13.89
N PHE A 515 -20.47 -32.78 -13.49
CA PHE A 515 -20.32 -32.11 -12.19
C PHE A 515 -18.92 -31.52 -11.97
N ASN A 516 -18.16 -31.23 -13.03
CA ASN A 516 -16.78 -30.73 -12.88
C ASN A 516 -16.70 -29.41 -12.12
N LEU A 517 -17.74 -28.57 -12.17
CA LEU A 517 -17.81 -27.31 -11.42
C LEU A 517 -18.40 -27.53 -10.02
N SER A 518 -19.53 -28.23 -9.90
CA SER A 518 -20.19 -28.38 -8.59
C SER A 518 -19.48 -29.34 -7.62
N LYS A 519 -18.56 -30.19 -8.08
CA LYS A 519 -17.68 -31.00 -7.22
C LYS A 519 -16.49 -30.24 -6.65
N ARG A 520 -16.22 -29.02 -7.12
CA ARG A 520 -15.09 -28.20 -6.68
C ARG A 520 -15.29 -27.84 -5.22
N ILE A 521 -14.22 -27.91 -4.43
CA ILE A 521 -14.26 -27.49 -3.03
C ILE A 521 -14.19 -25.97 -3.04
N LEU A 522 -15.21 -25.31 -2.53
CA LEU A 522 -15.29 -23.84 -2.48
C LEU A 522 -14.83 -23.35 -1.11
N PHE A 523 -14.26 -22.15 -1.09
CA PHE A 523 -14.09 -21.43 0.17
C PHE A 523 -15.46 -21.19 0.82
N GLN A 524 -15.50 -21.23 2.16
CA GLN A 524 -16.75 -21.15 2.90
C GLN A 524 -17.46 -19.80 2.70
N ASP A 525 -16.69 -18.72 2.58
CA ASP A 525 -17.25 -17.38 2.36
C ASP A 525 -17.52 -17.12 0.87
N SER A 526 -18.37 -16.12 0.62
CA SER A 526 -18.80 -15.71 -0.71
C SER A 526 -19.21 -14.26 -0.71
N VAL A 527 -19.33 -13.67 -1.90
CA VAL A 527 -19.80 -12.29 -2.05
C VAL A 527 -21.07 -12.24 -2.89
N VAL A 528 -22.06 -11.47 -2.43
CA VAL A 528 -23.31 -11.25 -3.16
C VAL A 528 -23.12 -10.11 -4.15
N TRP A 529 -23.47 -10.35 -5.40
CA TRP A 529 -23.49 -9.37 -6.47
C TRP A 529 -24.93 -9.11 -6.91
N ASN A 530 -25.48 -7.98 -6.43
CA ASN A 530 -26.81 -7.53 -6.81
C ASN A 530 -26.70 -6.63 -8.04
N ILE A 531 -27.22 -7.08 -9.17
CA ILE A 531 -27.15 -6.34 -10.42
C ILE A 531 -28.39 -5.46 -10.54
N LYS A 532 -28.17 -4.16 -10.78
CA LYS A 532 -29.22 -3.16 -10.87
C LYS A 532 -30.17 -3.46 -12.04
N ASN A 533 -31.46 -3.19 -11.85
CA ASN A 533 -32.45 -3.33 -12.91
C ASN A 533 -32.12 -2.45 -14.11
N GLY A 534 -32.26 -3.00 -15.32
CA GLY A 534 -32.08 -2.30 -16.59
C GLY A 534 -30.64 -1.90 -16.93
N SER A 535 -29.65 -2.57 -16.35
CA SER A 535 -28.23 -2.20 -16.46
C SER A 535 -27.44 -2.96 -17.53
N TRP A 536 -27.96 -4.07 -18.07
CA TRP A 536 -27.31 -4.88 -19.12
C TRP A 536 -28.16 -4.88 -20.40
N ASN A 537 -28.42 -3.67 -20.91
CA ASN A 537 -29.32 -3.45 -22.05
C ASN A 537 -28.59 -3.12 -23.36
N VAL A 538 -27.27 -2.90 -23.31
CA VAL A 538 -26.47 -2.53 -24.48
C VAL A 538 -25.44 -3.62 -24.73
N ILE A 539 -25.55 -4.29 -25.89
CA ILE A 539 -24.60 -5.30 -26.34
C ILE A 539 -23.20 -4.68 -26.46
N GLY A 540 -22.19 -5.39 -25.96
CA GLY A 540 -20.79 -4.99 -25.89
C GLY A 540 -20.45 -4.01 -24.75
N GLU A 541 -21.42 -3.61 -23.93
CA GLU A 541 -21.17 -2.69 -22.81
C GLU A 541 -20.28 -3.34 -21.73
N LYS A 542 -19.34 -2.55 -21.20
CA LYS A 542 -18.38 -2.93 -20.15
C LYS A 542 -18.25 -1.80 -19.11
N SER A 543 -19.38 -1.26 -18.68
CA SER A 543 -19.39 -0.16 -17.71
C SER A 543 -19.27 -0.72 -16.29
N LEU A 544 -19.42 0.15 -15.29
CA LEU A 544 -19.40 -0.24 -13.87
C LEU A 544 -20.52 -1.26 -13.55
N ASP A 545 -21.62 -1.24 -14.30
CA ASP A 545 -22.74 -2.15 -14.08
C ASP A 545 -22.45 -3.60 -14.53
N GLN A 546 -21.42 -3.81 -15.36
CA GLN A 546 -20.92 -5.13 -15.78
C GLN A 546 -19.69 -5.58 -14.96
N GLN A 547 -19.35 -4.88 -13.87
CA GLN A 547 -18.34 -5.34 -12.92
C GLN A 547 -19.00 -6.15 -11.82
N SER A 548 -18.38 -7.26 -11.44
CA SER A 548 -18.74 -7.91 -10.18
C SER A 548 -18.58 -6.95 -9.01
N THR A 549 -19.26 -7.24 -7.90
CA THR A 549 -18.89 -6.68 -6.60
C THR A 549 -17.41 -6.98 -6.25
N ASP A 550 -16.88 -6.31 -5.23
CA ASP A 550 -15.49 -6.49 -4.81
C ASP A 550 -15.23 -7.93 -4.33
N LEU A 551 -14.19 -8.55 -4.89
CA LEU A 551 -13.75 -9.92 -4.65
C LEU A 551 -12.42 -9.96 -3.87
N SER A 552 -11.93 -8.82 -3.37
CA SER A 552 -10.60 -8.71 -2.74
C SER A 552 -10.38 -9.74 -1.65
N ASP A 553 -11.38 -9.99 -0.80
CA ASP A 553 -11.29 -10.93 0.32
C ASP A 553 -11.14 -12.38 -0.16
N LEU A 554 -11.87 -12.76 -1.21
CA LEU A 554 -11.74 -14.07 -1.84
C LEU A 554 -10.36 -14.25 -2.47
N VAL A 555 -9.85 -13.23 -3.15
CA VAL A 555 -8.51 -13.27 -3.76
C VAL A 555 -7.41 -13.31 -2.70
N ASN A 556 -7.49 -12.45 -1.67
CA ASN A 556 -6.54 -12.41 -0.55
C ASN A 556 -6.50 -13.76 0.19
N TYR A 557 -7.64 -14.42 0.37
CA TYR A 557 -7.70 -15.77 0.91
C TYR A 557 -6.87 -16.76 0.09
N ILE A 558 -7.02 -16.78 -1.24
CA ILE A 558 -6.22 -17.65 -2.12
C ILE A 558 -4.73 -17.31 -2.04
N LEU A 559 -4.38 -16.02 -2.11
CA LEU A 559 -2.99 -15.56 -2.05
C LEU A 559 -2.31 -15.84 -0.70
N SER A 560 -3.09 -16.03 0.38
CA SER A 560 -2.58 -16.39 1.71
C SER A 560 -2.21 -17.86 1.84
N LYS A 561 -2.67 -18.73 0.92
CA LYS A 561 -2.49 -20.17 1.04
C LYS A 561 -1.01 -20.59 1.07
N PRO A 562 -0.67 -21.64 1.83
CA PRO A 562 0.72 -21.98 2.12
C PRO A 562 1.55 -22.32 0.88
N ASN A 563 0.94 -22.93 -0.15
CA ASN A 563 1.62 -23.39 -1.36
C ASN A 563 1.30 -22.54 -2.59
N TRP A 564 0.66 -21.37 -2.42
CA TRP A 564 0.45 -20.43 -3.52
C TRP A 564 1.78 -20.03 -4.14
N LYS A 565 1.83 -20.01 -5.47
CA LYS A 565 2.98 -19.59 -6.26
C LYS A 565 2.52 -18.60 -7.32
N GLU A 566 3.38 -17.63 -7.61
CA GLU A 566 3.17 -16.74 -8.74
C GLU A 566 3.00 -17.57 -10.04
N GLY A 567 1.99 -17.23 -10.82
CA GLY A 567 1.59 -17.96 -12.03
C GLY A 567 0.50 -19.01 -11.81
N ASN A 568 0.14 -19.31 -10.55
CA ASN A 568 -1.03 -20.14 -10.26
C ASN A 568 -2.32 -19.47 -10.76
N ALA A 569 -3.37 -20.27 -10.88
CA ALA A 569 -4.68 -19.93 -11.39
C ALA A 569 -5.71 -19.88 -10.26
N ILE A 570 -6.70 -19.00 -10.43
CA ILE A 570 -7.83 -18.82 -9.52
C ILE A 570 -9.10 -19.09 -10.31
N SER A 571 -10.01 -19.89 -9.74
CA SER A 571 -11.34 -20.13 -10.30
C SER A 571 -12.42 -19.54 -9.42
N PHE A 572 -13.35 -18.82 -10.05
CA PHE A 572 -14.54 -18.27 -9.45
C PHE A 572 -15.77 -19.03 -9.91
N PHE A 573 -16.77 -19.13 -9.05
CA PHE A 573 -18.02 -19.82 -9.35
C PHE A 573 -19.20 -18.90 -9.06
N ILE A 574 -20.10 -18.77 -10.02
CA ILE A 574 -21.20 -17.82 -10.01
C ILE A 574 -22.51 -18.56 -10.22
N LYS A 575 -23.47 -18.35 -9.32
CA LYS A 575 -24.86 -18.79 -9.49
C LYS A 575 -25.79 -17.83 -8.76
N GLY A 576 -27.07 -17.88 -9.07
CA GLY A 576 -28.04 -17.05 -8.38
C GLY A 576 -29.42 -17.07 -9.04
N THR A 577 -30.12 -15.95 -8.95
CA THR A 577 -31.41 -15.75 -9.61
C THR A 577 -31.35 -14.58 -10.59
N GLY A 578 -32.32 -14.56 -11.50
CA GLY A 578 -32.26 -13.68 -12.67
C GLY A 578 -31.24 -14.18 -13.69
N LEU A 579 -31.04 -13.41 -14.75
CA LEU A 579 -30.17 -13.80 -15.87
C LEU A 579 -29.43 -12.59 -16.42
N ARG A 580 -28.12 -12.78 -16.64
CA ARG A 580 -27.26 -11.94 -17.48
C ARG A 580 -26.49 -12.78 -18.48
N GLU A 581 -26.64 -12.47 -19.77
CA GLU A 581 -25.84 -13.04 -20.87
C GLU A 581 -24.53 -12.23 -20.99
N ALA A 582 -23.40 -12.87 -20.66
CA ALA A 582 -22.07 -12.29 -20.81
C ALA A 582 -21.30 -12.99 -21.95
N GLU A 583 -20.35 -12.30 -22.57
CA GLU A 583 -19.43 -12.92 -23.54
C GLU A 583 -18.62 -14.03 -22.89
N SER A 584 -18.53 -15.20 -23.55
CA SER A 584 -17.58 -16.28 -23.22
C SER A 584 -16.32 -16.19 -24.06
N PHE A 585 -15.31 -17.02 -23.76
CA PHE A 585 -14.12 -17.16 -24.60
C PHE A 585 -14.45 -17.70 -26.00
N ASP A 586 -15.38 -18.66 -26.10
CA ASP A 586 -15.84 -19.23 -27.37
C ASP A 586 -16.64 -18.24 -28.22
N GLY A 587 -17.37 -17.31 -27.59
CA GLY A 587 -18.04 -16.19 -28.27
C GLY A 587 -17.08 -15.11 -28.74
N SER A 588 -16.32 -14.53 -27.80
CA SER A 588 -15.32 -13.49 -28.06
C SER A 588 -14.17 -13.53 -27.06
N ALA A 589 -13.04 -14.14 -27.42
CA ALA A 589 -11.84 -14.16 -26.57
C ALA A 589 -11.33 -12.76 -26.11
N ILE A 590 -11.65 -11.67 -26.82
CA ILE A 590 -11.27 -10.30 -26.43
C ILE A 590 -12.24 -9.73 -25.38
N ASP A 591 -13.50 -10.13 -25.44
CA ASP A 591 -14.60 -9.60 -24.62
C ASP A 591 -14.99 -10.55 -23.48
N ALA A 592 -14.46 -11.78 -23.49
CA ALA A 592 -14.52 -12.75 -22.40
C ALA A 592 -14.12 -12.14 -21.06
N PRO A 593 -14.56 -12.73 -19.93
CA PRO A 593 -14.40 -12.14 -18.62
C PRO A 593 -12.94 -11.81 -18.30
N LYS A 594 -12.73 -10.69 -17.60
CA LYS A 594 -11.40 -10.22 -17.19
C LYS A 594 -11.34 -10.00 -15.69
N LEU A 595 -10.45 -10.69 -15.00
CA LEU A 595 -10.16 -10.43 -13.59
C LEU A 595 -9.26 -9.21 -13.51
N VAL A 596 -9.75 -8.16 -12.86
CA VAL A 596 -9.01 -6.94 -12.58
C VAL A 596 -8.65 -6.92 -11.10
N LEU A 597 -7.36 -6.78 -10.81
CA LEU A 597 -6.82 -6.72 -9.45
C LEU A 597 -6.10 -5.40 -9.24
N GLU A 598 -6.43 -4.71 -8.16
CA GLU A 598 -5.67 -3.57 -7.62
C GLU A 598 -5.03 -4.01 -6.31
N TYR A 599 -3.72 -3.83 -6.17
CA TYR A 599 -2.96 -4.31 -5.02
C TYR A 599 -1.86 -3.33 -4.62
N PHE A 600 -1.50 -3.35 -3.34
CA PHE A 600 -0.47 -2.46 -2.81
C PHE A 600 0.92 -2.97 -3.14
N GLN A 601 1.84 -2.04 -3.44
CA GLN A 601 3.25 -2.34 -3.59
C GLN A 601 4.19 -1.30 -2.97
N SER A 602 5.48 -1.62 -2.91
CA SER A 602 6.52 -0.72 -2.42
C SER A 602 7.33 -0.03 -3.52
N LYS A 603 6.97 -0.23 -4.79
CA LYS A 603 7.71 0.36 -5.92
C LYS A 603 6.90 1.44 -6.60
N LYS A 604 7.59 2.51 -6.96
CA LYS A 604 7.08 3.47 -7.94
C LYS A 604 7.03 2.77 -9.29
N THR A 605 5.86 2.71 -9.89
CA THR A 605 5.75 2.29 -11.30
C THR A 605 6.58 3.29 -12.12
N PRO A 606 7.55 2.84 -12.93
CA PRO A 606 8.22 3.77 -13.83
C PRO A 606 7.15 4.43 -14.71
N LEU A 607 7.14 5.77 -14.76
CA LEU A 607 6.32 6.48 -15.74
C LEU A 607 6.63 5.88 -17.11
N ALA A 608 5.60 5.47 -17.84
CA ALA A 608 5.78 4.99 -19.20
C ALA A 608 6.42 6.12 -20.01
N VAL A 609 7.71 5.99 -20.31
CA VAL A 609 8.39 6.93 -21.21
C VAL A 609 7.76 6.68 -22.57
N GLY A 610 6.85 7.57 -22.98
CA GLY A 610 6.28 7.54 -24.32
C GLY A 610 7.44 7.45 -25.31
N SER A 611 7.42 6.43 -26.15
CA SER A 611 8.40 6.29 -27.23
C SER A 611 8.28 7.53 -28.10
N TYR A 612 9.17 8.50 -27.93
CA TYR A 612 9.32 9.59 -28.89
C TYR A 612 9.62 8.95 -30.25
N PRO A 613 8.79 9.17 -31.28
CA PRO A 613 9.16 8.76 -32.62
C PRO A 613 10.33 9.63 -33.05
N LEU A 614 11.55 9.10 -32.94
CA LEU A 614 12.68 9.61 -33.71
C LEU A 614 12.45 9.21 -35.17
N GLU A 615 11.61 9.97 -35.87
CA GLU A 615 11.60 9.93 -37.33
C GLU A 615 12.95 10.39 -37.83
N LYS A 616 13.70 9.45 -38.39
CA LYS A 616 14.95 9.72 -39.08
C LYS A 616 14.62 10.41 -40.40
N ASN A 617 14.57 11.74 -40.39
CA ASN A 617 14.49 12.53 -41.61
C ASN A 617 15.72 12.24 -42.48
N GLN A 618 15.54 11.44 -43.54
CA GLN A 618 16.49 11.35 -44.63
C GLN A 618 16.26 12.54 -45.56
N ASN A 619 16.98 13.64 -45.33
CA ASN A 619 17.47 14.64 -46.31
C ASN A 619 18.15 15.79 -45.53
N GLY A 620 19.41 16.11 -45.86
CA GLY A 620 20.40 16.87 -45.03
C GLY A 620 20.21 18.40 -44.90
N PRO A 621 21.26 19.23 -44.66
CA PRO A 621 22.69 18.95 -44.51
C PRO A 621 23.29 19.34 -43.12
N ILE A 622 24.58 19.03 -42.99
CA ILE A 622 25.50 19.13 -41.84
C ILE A 622 25.39 20.46 -41.05
N LEU A 623 25.17 20.36 -39.73
CA LEU A 623 25.46 21.42 -38.76
C LEU A 623 26.32 20.85 -37.61
N ASN A 624 27.34 21.64 -37.24
CA ASN A 624 28.38 21.35 -36.25
C ASN A 624 27.86 20.90 -34.88
N PRO A 625 28.61 20.06 -34.14
CA PRO A 625 28.25 19.71 -32.77
C PRO A 625 28.53 20.88 -31.83
N LEU A 626 27.46 21.41 -31.23
CA LEU A 626 27.51 22.25 -30.03
C LEU A 626 28.06 21.41 -28.87
N ILE A 627 29.22 21.84 -28.38
CA ILE A 627 29.86 21.34 -27.16
C ILE A 627 29.04 21.83 -25.96
N TYR A 628 28.32 20.93 -25.29
CA TYR A 628 27.84 21.19 -23.93
C TYR A 628 28.96 20.84 -22.94
N ARG A 629 29.57 21.88 -22.34
CA ARG A 629 30.39 21.74 -21.14
C ARG A 629 29.46 21.46 -19.95
N LEU A 630 29.55 20.27 -19.38
CA LEU A 630 29.12 20.02 -18.00
C LEU A 630 30.25 20.50 -17.07
N GLN A 631 29.98 21.56 -16.31
CA GLN A 631 30.82 21.97 -15.19
C GLN A 631 30.37 21.24 -13.93
N THR A 632 31.36 20.93 -13.08
CA THR A 632 31.31 20.31 -11.75
C THR A 632 31.00 18.81 -11.72
N GLY A 633 32.01 18.06 -11.26
CA GLY A 633 32.09 16.61 -11.37
C GLY A 633 31.76 15.86 -10.10
N THR A 634 31.38 14.60 -10.29
CA THR A 634 31.65 13.46 -9.41
C THR A 634 31.52 12.22 -10.30
N LEU A 635 32.60 11.43 -10.41
CA LEU A 635 32.68 10.23 -11.23
C LEU A 635 32.13 9.04 -10.43
N LEU A 636 30.95 8.52 -10.79
CA LEU A 636 30.47 7.24 -10.29
C LEU A 636 31.11 6.12 -11.14
N ILE A 637 32.10 5.43 -10.59
CA ILE A 637 32.70 4.23 -11.20
C ILE A 637 31.78 3.05 -10.89
N ILE A 638 31.08 2.52 -11.90
CA ILE A 638 30.44 1.21 -11.81
C ILE A 638 31.46 0.19 -12.34
N GLN A 639 32.04 -0.59 -11.42
CA GLN A 639 32.93 -1.71 -11.73
C GLN A 639 32.08 -2.96 -11.99
N MET A 640 31.97 -3.38 -13.26
CA MET A 640 31.43 -4.70 -13.61
C MET A 640 32.52 -5.75 -13.43
N ILE A 641 32.32 -6.66 -12.48
CA ILE A 641 33.10 -7.88 -12.30
C ILE A 641 32.61 -8.92 -13.33
N ILE A 642 33.48 -9.34 -14.25
CA ILE A 642 33.27 -10.54 -15.08
C ILE A 642 34.22 -11.62 -14.57
N GLY A 643 33.64 -12.72 -14.08
CA GLY A 643 34.36 -13.92 -13.66
C GLY A 643 34.93 -14.67 -14.86
N ILE A 644 36.17 -15.15 -14.71
CA ILE A 644 36.84 -16.03 -15.68
C ILE A 644 36.91 -17.42 -15.06
N MET A 645 36.35 -18.41 -15.76
CA MET A 645 36.68 -19.83 -15.58
C MET A 645 37.29 -20.36 -16.89
N GLU A 646 38.54 -20.79 -16.75
CA GLU A 646 39.36 -21.78 -17.47
C GLU A 646 39.02 -22.20 -18.93
N LEU A 647 40.05 -22.24 -19.81
CA LEU A 647 40.79 -23.48 -20.14
C LEU A 647 41.87 -23.25 -21.23
N HIS A 648 43.11 -23.68 -20.89
CA HIS A 648 44.14 -24.35 -21.69
C HIS A 648 45.04 -23.66 -22.76
N HIS A 649 46.35 -23.74 -22.45
CA HIS A 649 47.50 -24.24 -23.25
C HIS A 649 48.45 -23.30 -24.05
N LEU A 650 49.73 -23.40 -23.65
CA LEU A 650 51.03 -23.18 -24.35
C LEU A 650 51.27 -21.83 -25.05
N ASP A 651 52.14 -20.96 -24.53
CA ASP A 651 53.63 -20.97 -24.52
C ASP A 651 54.30 -20.51 -25.83
N SER A 652 55.19 -19.53 -25.65
CA SER A 652 56.25 -19.03 -26.54
C SER A 652 55.87 -18.31 -27.84
N GLU A 653 56.58 -17.20 -28.11
CA GLU A 653 56.46 -16.27 -29.27
C GLU A 653 55.26 -15.31 -29.17
N ILE A 654 55.41 -14.06 -28.73
CA ILE A 654 55.84 -12.93 -29.57
C ILE A 654 56.45 -11.86 -28.64
N ARG A 655 57.74 -12.07 -28.29
CA ARG A 655 58.68 -10.98 -27.99
C ARG A 655 59.48 -10.71 -29.26
N LEU A 656 58.87 -10.07 -30.26
CA LEU A 656 59.58 -9.39 -31.34
C LEU A 656 58.53 -8.63 -32.16
N LEU A 657 58.35 -7.32 -31.88
CA LEU A 657 57.82 -6.30 -32.80
C LEU A 657 57.57 -4.93 -32.13
N LEU A 658 57.99 -4.72 -30.87
CA LEU A 658 58.15 -3.38 -30.29
C LEU A 658 59.61 -2.91 -30.43
N ARG A 659 60.01 -2.60 -31.67
CA ARG A 659 61.03 -1.62 -32.04
C ARG A 659 60.64 -1.00 -33.38
N ASN A 660 59.78 0.01 -33.31
CA ASN A 660 59.86 1.30 -34.02
C ASN A 660 58.71 2.18 -33.55
#